data_AF-W2QK91-F1
#
_entry.id   AF-W2QK91-F1
#
_cell.length_a   1.000
_cell.length_b   1.000
_cell.length_c   1.000
_cell.angle_alpha   90.00
_cell.angle_beta   90.00
_cell.angle_gamma   90.00
#
_symmetry.space_group_name_H-M   'P 1'
#
loop_
_entity.id
_entity.type
_entity.pdbx_description
1 polymer ?
#
loop_
_entity_poly.entity_id
_entity_poly.type
_entity_poly.pdbx_seq_one_letter_code
_entity_poly.pdbx_strand_id
1 'polypeptide(L)'
;MPLPVDAHPLSPEAVRPGIHTVPDDDVGVGVHVTKSPTPVTSDSSDGETTTTPPPAPSAPKADEVRELEMQTTPRCQLEDFTPFARCHLWKLMMSFYDRQGVESWAQGIVPHFITSNTFIAKRYSNVLSAYFRDALKTGSMSPVDPSQPFYIVELGAGSGKFSFYFLKALAQMESVLDFPLSNIRYIMTDFTEQNFNFWKTHPALAPFVKRGIVDFAIFDATTDTELRLYSSGQVIRPNDLINPLCLIANYLFDTLYHDLFQVDRGILKEGLVSVGSKRAEEPDPLDPEIIKRLNNIFKYDQIDEAYYGETRPHCNNILKWYHEYFDPASTGATILVPIGALSAIERLAALSKNGLVALSGDKGNNNPDHFRGVSDPHIAVHGSFSVMVNYHAIGVYFASRGGFALHSPQEEASLKVSAFVLPANAARESEAHSSAMTGLYGDGLDKTSEKRSRQFPHLTTAFNDEIVSFGPNDFFVMQKSTKEDAKTPSLKAVLALMKLSGWDPDVFYKFRDVLLDQSPAAAPKLKQDVVYGIPMVWKNYYALDKEKDVAFEIGRLYYGLHEYDSALAYYTLSAQEMGKHHVTSHNMGLCHYSKKQLELAATCFEEAYTLNRSYQKAATWLQRVRKELGIVTDGVALSGQTTASGVEGVVDHQPVQRSAGSLVAQQVLLSMPDHEDEKTRLNSTALGVEVQNGISNV
;
A
#
# COMPACT_ATOMS: atom_id res chain seq x y z
N MET A 1 -21.73 -2.89 29.60
CA MET A 1 -22.26 -4.16 30.15
C MET A 1 -21.12 -5.17 30.17
N PRO A 2 -20.94 -6.00 31.21
CA PRO A 2 -19.79 -6.91 31.26
C PRO A 2 -20.10 -8.24 30.58
N LEU A 3 -19.14 -8.71 29.77
CA LEU A 3 -19.11 -10.00 29.08
C LEU A 3 -18.87 -11.16 30.06
N PRO A 4 -19.39 -12.36 29.79
CA PRO A 4 -18.90 -13.57 30.41
C PRO A 4 -17.84 -14.28 29.56
N VAL A 5 -16.78 -14.68 30.26
CA VAL A 5 -15.75 -15.64 29.90
C VAL A 5 -16.38 -17.03 29.84
N ASP A 6 -16.09 -17.82 28.79
CA ASP A 6 -15.84 -19.25 28.96
C ASP A 6 -15.11 -19.83 27.73
N ALA A 7 -14.03 -20.53 28.03
CA ALA A 7 -13.16 -21.23 27.11
C ALA A 7 -13.42 -22.74 27.21
N HIS A 8 -13.54 -23.42 26.08
CA HIS A 8 -13.24 -24.85 25.99
C HIS A 8 -12.57 -25.19 24.64
N PRO A 9 -11.60 -26.14 24.64
CA PRO A 9 -10.71 -26.40 23.51
C PRO A 9 -11.31 -27.46 22.55
N LEU A 10 -11.15 -27.26 21.25
CA LEU A 10 -11.43 -28.28 20.24
C LEU A 10 -10.12 -28.71 19.55
N SER A 11 -9.99 -30.02 19.42
CA SER A 11 -8.87 -30.80 18.89
C SER A 11 -8.67 -30.66 17.36
N PRO A 12 -7.46 -30.90 16.84
CA PRO A 12 -7.13 -30.67 15.43
C PRO A 12 -7.32 -31.92 14.57
N GLU A 13 -8.10 -31.82 13.49
CA GLU A 13 -8.07 -32.79 12.39
C GLU A 13 -7.86 -32.11 11.03
N ALA A 14 -6.67 -32.37 10.48
CA ALA A 14 -6.33 -32.65 9.09
C ALA A 14 -7.01 -31.85 7.95
N VAL A 15 -6.28 -30.85 7.42
CA VAL A 15 -6.43 -30.36 6.06
C VAL A 15 -5.18 -30.75 5.26
N ARG A 16 -5.36 -31.58 4.22
CA ARG A 16 -4.31 -31.98 3.27
C ARG A 16 -4.16 -30.91 2.17
N PRO A 17 -2.94 -30.58 1.70
CA PRO A 17 -2.75 -29.75 0.51
C PRO A 17 -2.97 -30.54 -0.77
N GLY A 18 -3.77 -29.99 -1.69
CA GLY A 18 -3.96 -30.50 -3.04
C GLY A 18 -2.73 -30.21 -3.93
N ILE A 19 -2.27 -31.26 -4.61
CA ILE A 19 -1.17 -31.23 -5.58
C ILE A 19 -1.73 -30.77 -6.93
N HIS A 20 -1.28 -29.63 -7.44
CA HIS A 20 -1.49 -29.24 -8.83
C HIS A 20 -0.31 -29.66 -9.69
N THR A 21 -0.55 -30.63 -10.56
CA THR A 21 0.34 -31.08 -11.64
C THR A 21 0.18 -30.18 -12.86
N VAL A 22 1.28 -29.61 -13.33
CA VAL A 22 1.42 -28.96 -14.64
C VAL A 22 1.86 -30.03 -15.67
N PRO A 23 1.27 -30.10 -16.88
CA PRO A 23 1.89 -30.77 -18.00
C PRO A 23 2.68 -29.77 -18.86
N ASP A 24 3.95 -30.09 -19.09
CA ASP A 24 4.75 -29.59 -20.21
C ASP A 24 4.15 -30.07 -21.54
N ASP A 25 4.11 -29.20 -22.55
CA ASP A 25 4.26 -29.59 -23.95
C ASP A 25 4.99 -28.47 -24.70
N ASP A 26 6.15 -28.84 -25.23
CA ASP A 26 7.01 -28.05 -26.11
C ASP A 26 6.77 -28.48 -27.57
N VAL A 27 7.42 -27.78 -28.50
CA VAL A 27 7.51 -27.98 -29.96
C VAL A 27 6.64 -27.01 -30.77
N GLY A 28 7.26 -25.89 -31.12
CA GLY A 28 6.73 -24.88 -32.02
C GLY A 28 6.98 -25.15 -33.50
N VAL A 29 6.39 -24.29 -34.34
CA VAL A 29 6.87 -23.88 -35.67
C VAL A 29 6.30 -22.49 -35.93
N GLY A 30 7.15 -21.53 -36.28
CA GLY A 30 6.73 -20.17 -36.63
C GLY A 30 6.08 -20.06 -38.01
N VAL A 31 5.50 -18.91 -38.32
CA VAL A 31 5.67 -18.15 -39.58
C VAL A 31 4.80 -16.88 -39.54
N HIS A 32 5.42 -15.80 -40.04
CA HIS A 32 4.89 -14.46 -40.25
C HIS A 32 3.56 -14.38 -41.02
N VAL A 33 2.72 -13.41 -40.66
CA VAL A 33 1.65 -12.89 -41.53
C VAL A 33 1.83 -11.38 -41.67
N THR A 34 1.98 -10.92 -42.92
CA THR A 34 1.91 -9.51 -43.31
C THR A 34 0.91 -9.34 -44.46
N LYS A 35 0.04 -8.33 -44.28
CA LYS A 35 -0.55 -7.43 -45.29
C LYS A 35 -1.62 -7.97 -46.27
N SER A 36 -2.80 -7.35 -46.19
CA SER A 36 -3.76 -7.08 -47.28
C SER A 36 -3.15 -6.06 -48.29
N PRO A 37 -3.64 -5.84 -49.54
CA PRO A 37 -5.04 -5.44 -49.86
C PRO A 37 -5.63 -5.93 -51.23
N THR A 38 -6.90 -5.54 -51.44
CA THR A 38 -7.89 -5.52 -52.57
C THR A 38 -7.39 -5.23 -54.01
N PRO A 39 -8.25 -5.03 -55.05
CA PRO A 39 -9.44 -5.75 -55.58
C PRO A 39 -9.40 -5.91 -57.15
N VAL A 40 -10.25 -6.73 -57.79
CA VAL A 40 -10.49 -6.64 -59.27
C VAL A 40 -11.94 -7.05 -59.67
N THR A 41 -12.39 -6.40 -60.74
CA THR A 41 -13.70 -6.15 -61.38
C THR A 41 -14.23 -7.20 -62.38
N SER A 42 -15.43 -6.91 -62.92
CA SER A 42 -15.99 -7.27 -64.26
C SER A 42 -16.85 -8.54 -64.31
N ASP A 43 -17.88 -8.73 -65.14
CA ASP A 43 -18.72 -7.90 -66.02
C ASP A 43 -19.91 -8.79 -66.51
N SER A 44 -20.96 -8.20 -67.10
CA SER A 44 -21.94 -8.81 -68.05
C SER A 44 -22.92 -9.88 -67.52
N SER A 45 -24.12 -10.15 -68.06
CA SER A 45 -25.09 -9.49 -68.97
C SER A 45 -26.31 -10.43 -69.04
N ASP A 46 -27.51 -9.84 -69.16
CA ASP A 46 -28.73 -10.34 -69.84
C ASP A 46 -29.46 -11.63 -69.41
N GLY A 47 -30.80 -11.51 -69.34
CA GLY A 47 -31.69 -12.46 -70.05
C GLY A 47 -32.63 -13.35 -69.24
N GLU A 48 -33.80 -12.79 -68.89
CA GLU A 48 -35.14 -13.41 -68.95
C GLU A 48 -35.56 -14.68 -68.17
N THR A 49 -36.66 -14.47 -67.42
CA THR A 49 -37.88 -15.29 -67.27
C THR A 49 -37.96 -16.44 -66.24
N THR A 50 -38.66 -16.10 -65.15
CA THR A 50 -39.77 -16.82 -64.49
C THR A 50 -39.56 -18.27 -64.03
N THR A 51 -39.35 -18.47 -62.73
CA THR A 51 -40.35 -18.96 -61.73
C THR A 51 -39.62 -19.41 -60.46
N THR A 52 -39.93 -18.82 -59.30
CA THR A 52 -39.35 -19.21 -58.00
C THR A 52 -40.43 -19.31 -56.91
N PRO A 53 -40.23 -20.17 -55.89
CA PRO A 53 -41.25 -20.63 -54.92
C PRO A 53 -41.50 -19.60 -53.80
N PRO A 54 -42.43 -19.82 -52.85
CA PRO A 54 -42.81 -18.82 -51.85
C PRO A 54 -41.62 -18.47 -50.93
N PRO A 55 -41.63 -17.27 -50.32
CA PRO A 55 -40.49 -16.79 -49.54
C PRO A 55 -40.31 -17.61 -48.27
N ALA A 56 -39.06 -17.98 -47.99
CA ALA A 56 -38.63 -18.41 -46.67
C ALA A 56 -38.80 -17.26 -45.66
N PRO A 57 -39.09 -17.54 -44.38
CA PRO A 57 -39.25 -16.50 -43.38
C PRO A 57 -37.96 -15.68 -43.25
N SER A 58 -38.10 -14.36 -43.21
CA SER A 58 -37.02 -13.40 -43.04
C SER A 58 -36.21 -13.72 -41.78
N ALA A 59 -34.90 -13.83 -41.92
CA ALA A 59 -33.98 -13.87 -40.78
C ALA A 59 -34.12 -12.57 -39.96
N PRO A 60 -34.04 -12.62 -38.62
CA PRO A 60 -34.18 -11.44 -37.79
C PRO A 60 -33.08 -10.42 -38.11
N LYS A 61 -33.38 -9.14 -37.98
CA LYS A 61 -32.37 -8.08 -38.13
C LYS A 61 -31.32 -8.24 -37.03
N ALA A 62 -30.07 -7.84 -37.30
CA ALA A 62 -28.95 -7.98 -36.36
C ALA A 62 -29.21 -7.37 -34.97
N ASP A 63 -30.12 -6.40 -34.86
CA ASP A 63 -30.56 -5.82 -33.59
C ASP A 63 -31.56 -6.71 -32.80
N GLU A 64 -32.42 -7.48 -33.48
CA GLU A 64 -33.32 -8.46 -32.83
C GLU A 64 -32.55 -9.69 -32.32
N VAL A 65 -31.48 -10.10 -33.01
CA VAL A 65 -30.60 -11.17 -32.52
C VAL A 65 -29.89 -10.74 -31.24
N ARG A 66 -29.50 -9.46 -31.15
CA ARG A 66 -28.86 -8.89 -29.97
C ARG A 66 -29.82 -8.76 -28.77
N GLU A 67 -31.09 -8.44 -29.01
CA GLU A 67 -32.15 -8.44 -27.98
C GLU A 67 -32.59 -9.86 -27.56
N LEU A 68 -32.60 -10.83 -28.48
CA LEU A 68 -32.90 -12.24 -28.18
C LEU A 68 -31.74 -12.97 -27.47
N GLU A 69 -30.48 -12.62 -27.77
CA GLU A 69 -29.30 -13.13 -27.06
C GLU A 69 -29.19 -12.57 -25.62
N MET A 70 -29.78 -11.41 -25.34
CA MET A 70 -29.86 -10.85 -23.98
C MET A 70 -30.85 -11.59 -23.07
N GLN A 71 -31.64 -12.54 -23.56
CA GLN A 71 -32.70 -13.21 -22.79
C GLN A 71 -32.33 -14.53 -22.10
N THR A 72 -31.08 -15.00 -22.08
CA THR A 72 -30.73 -16.25 -21.34
C THR A 72 -29.35 -16.28 -20.68
N THR A 73 -28.70 -15.14 -20.42
CA THR A 73 -27.57 -15.17 -19.50
C THR A 73 -28.11 -15.15 -18.07
N PRO A 74 -27.86 -16.18 -17.24
CA PRO A 74 -28.32 -16.18 -15.86
C PRO A 74 -27.74 -14.98 -15.11
N ARG A 75 -28.61 -14.17 -14.48
CA ARG A 75 -28.21 -13.04 -13.64
C ARG A 75 -28.87 -13.15 -12.26
N CYS A 76 -28.07 -13.33 -11.23
CA CYS A 76 -28.46 -13.20 -9.85
C CYS A 76 -28.49 -11.71 -9.53
N GLN A 77 -29.67 -11.16 -9.30
CA GLN A 77 -29.81 -9.78 -8.81
C GLN A 77 -29.56 -9.78 -7.30
N LEU A 78 -28.49 -9.10 -6.88
CA LEU A 78 -28.15 -8.92 -5.47
C LEU A 78 -28.92 -7.75 -4.87
N GLU A 79 -29.14 -6.70 -5.68
CA GLU A 79 -29.90 -5.51 -5.30
C GLU A 79 -30.54 -4.88 -6.53
N ASP A 80 -31.76 -4.36 -6.38
CA ASP A 80 -32.42 -3.56 -7.42
C ASP A 80 -31.82 -2.14 -7.49
N PHE A 81 -32.31 -1.28 -8.38
CA PHE A 81 -31.83 0.08 -8.57
C PHE A 81 -31.84 0.91 -7.27
N THR A 82 -30.65 1.21 -6.76
CA THR A 82 -30.40 2.09 -5.61
C THR A 82 -29.40 3.19 -5.97
N PRO A 83 -29.37 4.34 -5.25
CA PRO A 83 -28.32 5.33 -5.40
C PRO A 83 -26.94 4.70 -5.30
N PHE A 84 -26.02 5.08 -6.19
CA PHE A 84 -24.70 4.45 -6.27
C PHE A 84 -23.99 4.41 -4.91
N ALA A 85 -24.07 5.46 -4.08
CA ALA A 85 -23.43 5.52 -2.76
C ALA A 85 -24.00 4.54 -1.72
N ARG A 86 -25.21 4.01 -1.95
CA ARG A 86 -25.91 3.11 -1.02
C ARG A 86 -26.01 1.68 -1.54
N CYS A 87 -25.44 1.42 -2.71
CA CYS A 87 -25.62 0.14 -3.36
C CYS A 87 -24.82 -1.02 -2.72
N HIS A 88 -25.20 -2.24 -3.08
CA HIS A 88 -24.60 -3.48 -2.58
C HIS A 88 -23.11 -3.66 -2.90
N LEU A 89 -22.57 -2.95 -3.89
CA LEU A 89 -21.13 -2.98 -4.19
C LEU A 89 -20.31 -2.60 -2.95
N TRP A 90 -20.67 -1.53 -2.25
CA TRP A 90 -19.91 -1.07 -1.08
C TRP A 90 -19.94 -2.09 0.06
N LYS A 91 -21.02 -2.87 0.19
CA LYS A 91 -21.11 -3.99 1.15
C LYS A 91 -20.15 -5.13 0.79
N LEU A 92 -20.02 -5.46 -0.49
CA LEU A 92 -19.03 -6.44 -0.98
C LEU A 92 -17.60 -6.00 -0.71
N MET A 93 -17.29 -4.71 -0.91
CA MET A 93 -15.96 -4.15 -0.62
C MET A 93 -15.65 -4.18 0.88
N MET A 94 -16.59 -3.78 1.74
CA MET A 94 -16.41 -3.90 3.19
C MET A 94 -16.19 -5.36 3.61
N SER A 95 -16.99 -6.29 3.05
CA SER A 95 -16.84 -7.73 3.29
C SER A 95 -15.47 -8.25 2.84
N PHE A 96 -14.94 -7.79 1.71
CA PHE A 96 -13.60 -8.15 1.24
C PHE A 96 -12.54 -7.79 2.29
N TYR A 97 -12.49 -6.53 2.72
CA TYR A 97 -11.45 -6.07 3.65
C TYR A 97 -11.63 -6.65 5.05
N ASP A 98 -12.87 -6.82 5.52
CA ASP A 98 -13.14 -7.44 6.83
C ASP A 98 -12.72 -8.93 6.86
N ARG A 99 -12.97 -9.68 5.78
CA ARG A 99 -12.58 -11.09 5.68
C ARG A 99 -11.08 -11.27 5.46
N GLN A 100 -10.47 -10.46 4.58
CA GLN A 100 -9.06 -10.63 4.18
C GLN A 100 -8.07 -9.93 5.13
N GLY A 101 -8.46 -8.81 5.75
CA GLY A 101 -7.59 -8.04 6.64
C GLY A 101 -6.23 -7.72 6.02
N VAL A 102 -5.17 -7.90 6.82
CA VAL A 102 -3.79 -7.58 6.43
C VAL A 102 -3.29 -8.40 5.24
N GLU A 103 -3.84 -9.60 5.04
CA GLU A 103 -3.45 -10.50 3.95
C GLU A 103 -3.77 -9.90 2.57
N SER A 104 -4.72 -8.96 2.50
CA SER A 104 -4.98 -8.13 1.31
C SER A 104 -3.70 -7.52 0.74
N TRP A 105 -2.77 -7.08 1.60
CA TRP A 105 -1.51 -6.48 1.19
C TRP A 105 -0.34 -7.46 1.24
N ALA A 106 -0.31 -8.35 2.24
CA ALA A 106 0.77 -9.32 2.41
C ALA A 106 0.89 -10.26 1.19
N GLN A 107 -0.24 -10.66 0.60
CA GLN A 107 -0.29 -11.53 -0.59
C GLN A 107 -0.29 -10.75 -1.91
N GLY A 108 -0.19 -9.42 -1.86
CA GLY A 108 -0.18 -8.56 -3.05
C GLY A 108 -1.50 -8.50 -3.80
N ILE A 109 -2.63 -8.86 -3.18
CA ILE A 109 -3.98 -8.75 -3.79
C ILE A 109 -4.30 -7.28 -4.07
N VAL A 110 -4.07 -6.42 -3.07
CA VAL A 110 -4.22 -4.98 -3.16
C VAL A 110 -2.83 -4.33 -3.32
N PRO A 111 -2.58 -3.61 -4.42
CA PRO A 111 -1.30 -2.92 -4.62
C PRO A 111 -1.16 -1.76 -3.63
N HIS A 112 0.00 -1.65 -2.99
CA HIS A 112 0.25 -0.63 -1.96
C HIS A 112 1.57 0.13 -2.11
N PHE A 113 2.52 -0.35 -2.92
CA PHE A 113 3.87 0.23 -2.94
C PHE A 113 3.87 1.74 -3.27
N ILE A 114 3.07 2.18 -4.24
CA ILE A 114 3.06 3.60 -4.68
C ILE A 114 2.64 4.57 -3.57
N THR A 115 1.84 4.12 -2.60
CA THR A 115 1.39 4.89 -1.43
C THR A 115 2.06 4.49 -0.12
N SER A 116 2.77 3.37 -0.07
CA SER A 116 3.37 2.80 1.14
C SER A 116 4.88 2.54 0.98
N ASN A 117 5.63 3.60 0.71
CA ASN A 117 7.09 3.56 0.61
C ASN A 117 7.75 4.71 1.37
N THR A 118 9.05 4.56 1.62
CA THR A 118 9.89 5.57 2.29
C THR A 118 9.91 6.94 1.60
N PHE A 119 9.83 6.98 0.27
CA PHE A 119 9.84 8.23 -0.50
C PHE A 119 8.59 9.07 -0.22
N ILE A 120 7.39 8.54 -0.45
CA ILE A 120 6.13 9.29 -0.22
C ILE A 120 5.98 9.73 1.24
N ALA A 121 6.33 8.86 2.19
CA ALA A 121 6.30 9.17 3.61
C ALA A 121 7.18 10.38 3.96
N LYS A 122 8.40 10.43 3.41
CA LYS A 122 9.30 11.58 3.59
C LYS A 122 8.72 12.86 2.96
N ARG A 123 8.19 12.77 1.74
CA ARG A 123 7.55 13.92 1.06
C ARG A 123 6.40 14.49 1.89
N TYR A 124 5.53 13.63 2.42
CA TYR A 124 4.41 14.07 3.25
C TYR A 124 4.90 14.71 4.56
N SER A 125 5.95 14.17 5.18
CA SER A 125 6.53 14.77 6.40
C SER A 125 7.10 16.17 6.16
N ASN A 126 7.72 16.42 5.00
CA ASN A 126 8.23 17.73 4.61
C ASN A 126 7.10 18.74 4.37
N VAL A 127 6.03 18.30 3.70
CA VAL A 127 4.83 19.13 3.48
C VAL A 127 4.18 19.51 4.81
N LEU A 128 4.04 18.56 5.75
CA LEU A 128 3.51 18.84 7.08
C LEU A 128 4.42 19.76 7.91
N SER A 129 5.74 19.56 7.85
CA SER A 129 6.70 20.45 8.51
C SER A 129 6.60 21.89 7.98
N ALA A 130 6.39 22.04 6.68
CA ALA A 130 6.20 23.36 6.07
C ALA A 130 4.87 24.00 6.49
N TYR A 131 3.80 23.20 6.62
CA TYR A 131 2.54 23.66 7.22
C TYR A 131 2.75 24.20 8.64
N PHE A 132 3.53 23.51 9.50
CA PHE A 132 3.82 24.01 10.85
C PHE A 132 4.49 25.39 10.83
N ARG A 133 5.41 25.66 9.90
CA ARG A 133 6.04 26.99 9.77
C ARG A 133 5.04 28.09 9.46
N ASP A 134 4.02 27.80 8.66
CA ASP A 134 2.96 28.77 8.37
C ASP A 134 1.95 28.87 9.52
N ALA A 135 1.65 27.75 10.18
CA ALA A 135 0.73 27.67 11.30
C ALA A 135 1.26 28.37 12.57
N LEU A 136 2.59 28.37 12.79
CA LEU A 136 3.24 28.99 13.95
C LEU A 136 3.44 30.50 13.82
N LYS A 137 3.23 31.08 12.63
CA LYS A 137 3.37 32.53 12.43
C LYS A 137 2.27 33.30 13.16
N THR A 138 2.65 34.44 13.75
CA THR A 138 1.69 35.39 14.30
C THR A 138 0.69 35.81 13.22
N GLY A 139 -0.61 35.71 13.52
CA GLY A 139 -1.69 36.04 12.58
C GLY A 139 -1.97 34.96 11.52
N SER A 140 -1.43 33.75 11.69
CA SER A 140 -1.76 32.61 10.83
C SER A 140 -3.27 32.37 10.77
N MET A 141 -3.75 31.94 9.60
CA MET A 141 -5.15 31.56 9.40
C MET A 141 -5.46 30.17 9.96
N SER A 142 -4.44 29.39 10.28
CA SER A 142 -4.56 28.08 10.91
C SER A 142 -3.58 27.97 12.09
N PRO A 143 -3.77 28.78 13.14
CA PRO A 143 -2.82 28.84 14.24
C PRO A 143 -2.70 27.50 14.96
N VAL A 144 -1.48 27.16 15.36
CA VAL A 144 -1.18 26.01 16.24
C VAL A 144 -0.57 26.47 17.55
N ASP A 145 -0.94 25.82 18.64
CA ASP A 145 -0.36 25.95 19.97
C ASP A 145 0.64 24.80 20.20
N PRO A 146 1.96 25.07 20.25
CA PRO A 146 2.99 24.07 20.51
C PRO A 146 2.87 23.36 21.85
N SER A 147 2.15 23.94 22.83
CA SER A 147 1.95 23.33 24.15
C SER A 147 0.85 22.27 24.16
N GLN A 148 0.00 22.25 23.13
CA GLN A 148 -1.11 21.31 22.98
C GLN A 148 -0.77 20.20 21.99
N PRO A 149 -1.37 19.00 22.12
CA PRO A 149 -1.14 17.94 21.15
C PRO A 149 -1.58 18.32 19.73
N PHE A 150 -0.84 17.88 18.72
CA PHE A 150 -1.22 17.94 17.31
C PHE A 150 -1.51 16.51 16.82
N TYR A 151 -2.75 16.26 16.41
CA TYR A 151 -3.20 14.94 15.98
C TYR A 151 -3.08 14.77 14.47
N ILE A 152 -2.42 13.69 14.05
CA ILE A 152 -2.37 13.21 12.67
C ILE A 152 -3.18 11.93 12.63
N VAL A 153 -4.29 11.91 11.91
CA VAL A 153 -5.12 10.72 11.72
C VAL A 153 -4.85 10.16 10.34
N GLU A 154 -4.30 8.95 10.28
CA GLU A 154 -4.26 8.17 9.05
C GLU A 154 -5.53 7.33 8.96
N LEU A 155 -6.36 7.64 7.95
CA LEU A 155 -7.61 6.94 7.68
C LEU A 155 -7.34 5.77 6.74
N GLY A 156 -7.69 4.55 7.17
CA GLY A 156 -7.44 3.33 6.39
C GLY A 156 -5.96 3.00 6.27
N ALA A 157 -5.26 2.85 7.40
CA ALA A 157 -3.81 2.59 7.40
C ALA A 157 -3.44 1.22 6.77
N GLY A 158 -4.41 0.32 6.53
CA GLY A 158 -4.27 -0.92 5.77
C GLY A 158 -3.25 -1.93 6.30
N SER A 159 -2.00 -1.87 5.83
CA SER A 159 -0.90 -2.68 6.38
C SER A 159 -0.07 -1.96 7.45
N GLY A 160 -0.23 -0.66 7.65
CA GLY A 160 0.55 0.16 8.60
C GLY A 160 1.96 0.48 8.12
N LYS A 161 2.32 0.04 6.90
CA LYS A 161 3.64 0.22 6.31
C LYS A 161 3.93 1.70 6.01
N PHE A 162 2.96 2.45 5.48
CA PHE A 162 3.10 3.90 5.32
C PHE A 162 3.31 4.59 6.66
N SER A 163 2.50 4.26 7.67
CA SER A 163 2.58 4.80 9.04
C SER A 163 4.00 4.67 9.59
N PHE A 164 4.57 3.46 9.51
CA PHE A 164 5.94 3.19 9.94
C PHE A 164 6.96 4.10 9.26
N TYR A 165 6.88 4.26 7.93
CA TYR A 165 7.81 5.12 7.20
C TYR A 165 7.62 6.60 7.52
N PHE A 166 6.38 7.05 7.70
CA PHE A 166 6.07 8.44 8.04
C PHE A 166 6.59 8.79 9.45
N LEU A 167 6.38 7.91 10.43
CA LEU A 167 6.91 8.04 11.78
C LEU A 167 8.43 8.08 11.80
N LYS A 168 9.08 7.24 11.00
CA LYS A 168 10.53 7.28 10.83
C LYS A 168 11.01 8.59 10.23
N ALA A 169 10.34 9.10 9.21
CA ALA A 169 10.68 10.39 8.60
C ALA A 169 10.54 11.54 9.60
N LEU A 170 9.44 11.57 10.37
CA LEU A 170 9.24 12.55 11.45
C LEU A 170 10.31 12.45 12.55
N ALA A 171 10.64 11.24 13.00
CA ALA A 171 11.68 11.05 14.02
C ALA A 171 13.08 11.46 13.51
N GLN A 172 13.37 11.24 12.23
CA GLN A 172 14.64 11.66 11.63
C GLN A 172 14.78 13.19 11.52
N MET A 173 13.67 13.91 11.38
CA MET A 173 13.66 15.37 11.29
C MET A 173 13.43 16.08 12.63
N GLU A 174 13.39 15.36 13.76
CA GLU A 174 13.04 15.88 15.08
C GLU A 174 13.84 17.15 15.46
N SER A 175 15.14 17.19 15.14
CA SER A 175 16.01 18.33 15.48
C SER A 175 15.75 19.60 14.67
N VAL A 176 15.01 19.50 13.56
CA VAL A 176 14.70 20.62 12.65
C VAL A 176 13.19 20.83 12.47
N LEU A 177 12.38 20.09 13.23
CA LEU A 177 10.93 20.19 13.22
C LEU A 177 10.50 21.39 14.07
N ASP A 178 9.79 22.34 13.47
CA ASP A 178 9.36 23.56 14.15
C ASP A 178 8.29 23.30 15.25
N PHE A 179 7.55 22.19 15.14
CA PHE A 179 6.60 21.73 16.14
C PHE A 179 7.20 20.60 16.98
N PRO A 180 7.06 20.60 18.32
CA PRO A 180 7.69 19.59 19.17
C PRO A 180 7.13 18.19 18.89
N LEU A 181 8.01 17.25 18.48
CA LEU A 181 7.62 15.87 18.19
C LEU A 181 6.97 15.17 19.40
N SER A 182 7.36 15.54 20.63
CA SER A 182 6.75 15.04 21.87
C SER A 182 5.27 15.39 22.02
N ASN A 183 4.76 16.36 21.26
CA ASN A 183 3.35 16.76 21.23
C ASN A 183 2.62 16.32 19.95
N ILE A 184 3.28 15.59 19.05
CA ILE A 184 2.60 14.97 17.91
C ILE A 184 2.00 13.64 18.34
N ARG A 185 0.76 13.38 17.93
CA ARG A 185 0.05 12.11 18.12
C ARG A 185 -0.40 11.58 16.77
N TYR A 186 0.24 10.52 16.30
CA TYR A 186 -0.12 9.83 15.08
C TYR A 186 -1.10 8.71 15.39
N ILE A 187 -2.31 8.81 14.88
CA ILE A 187 -3.41 7.88 15.12
C ILE A 187 -3.58 7.04 13.85
N MET A 188 -3.18 5.77 13.94
CA MET A 188 -3.45 4.79 12.88
C MET A 188 -4.89 4.30 13.03
N THR A 189 -5.69 4.41 11.96
CA THR A 189 -7.09 3.99 11.99
C THR A 189 -7.46 3.07 10.84
N ASP A 190 -8.37 2.15 11.14
CA ASP A 190 -8.99 1.22 10.18
C ASP A 190 -10.34 0.78 10.75
N PHE A 191 -11.24 0.30 9.91
CA PHE A 191 -12.52 -0.23 10.38
C PHE A 191 -12.41 -1.71 10.80
N THR A 192 -11.35 -2.42 10.37
CA THR A 192 -11.18 -3.85 10.63
C THR A 192 -10.39 -4.13 11.91
N GLU A 193 -10.86 -5.08 12.72
CA GLU A 193 -10.11 -5.57 13.89
C GLU A 193 -8.83 -6.32 13.49
N GLN A 194 -8.81 -6.96 12.32
CA GLN A 194 -7.66 -7.73 11.85
C GLN A 194 -6.43 -6.85 11.62
N ASN A 195 -6.59 -5.72 10.92
CA ASN A 195 -5.49 -4.77 10.67
C ASN A 195 -5.00 -4.16 12.00
N PHE A 196 -5.94 -3.76 12.87
CA PHE A 196 -5.64 -3.27 14.21
C PHE A 196 -4.81 -4.28 15.02
N ASN A 197 -5.21 -5.56 15.03
CA ASN A 197 -4.51 -6.61 15.75
C ASN A 197 -3.11 -6.87 15.21
N PHE A 198 -2.90 -6.68 13.91
CA PHE A 198 -1.58 -6.79 13.29
C PHE A 198 -0.64 -5.65 13.75
N TRP A 199 -1.07 -4.38 13.69
CA TRP A 199 -0.21 -3.24 14.03
C TRP A 199 0.11 -3.12 15.51
N LYS A 200 -0.89 -3.37 16.37
CA LYS A 200 -0.72 -3.15 17.82
C LYS A 200 0.41 -4.01 18.40
N THR A 201 0.71 -5.14 17.76
CA THR A 201 1.81 -6.05 18.14
C THR A 201 3.03 -5.96 17.21
N HIS A 202 2.99 -5.12 16.18
CA HIS A 202 4.04 -5.09 15.17
C HIS A 202 5.36 -4.53 15.75
N PRO A 203 6.48 -5.28 15.72
CA PRO A 203 7.74 -4.87 16.35
C PRO A 203 8.27 -3.52 15.86
N ALA A 204 8.11 -3.22 14.57
CA ALA A 204 8.59 -1.97 13.98
C ALA A 204 7.86 -0.71 14.50
N LEU A 205 6.66 -0.85 15.06
CA LEU A 205 5.87 0.24 15.62
C LEU A 205 6.11 0.40 17.14
N ALA A 206 6.56 -0.64 17.83
CA ALA A 206 6.74 -0.65 19.28
C ALA A 206 7.62 0.50 19.83
N PRO A 207 8.73 0.93 19.18
CA PRO A 207 9.49 2.09 19.65
C PRO A 207 8.68 3.40 19.66
N PHE A 208 7.78 3.60 18.69
CA PHE A 208 6.97 4.81 18.60
C PHE A 208 5.81 4.81 19.59
N VAL A 209 5.22 3.63 19.84
CA VAL A 209 4.23 3.43 20.92
C VAL A 209 4.86 3.74 22.27
N LYS A 210 6.06 3.21 22.55
CA LYS A 210 6.78 3.47 23.81
C LYS A 210 7.10 4.95 24.02
N ARG A 211 7.36 5.71 22.94
CA ARG A 211 7.58 7.16 22.97
C ARG A 211 6.28 7.97 23.12
N GLY A 212 5.10 7.34 23.04
CA GLY A 212 3.80 8.02 23.07
C GLY A 212 3.50 8.86 21.82
N ILE A 213 4.21 8.59 20.72
CA ILE A 213 4.00 9.30 19.44
C ILE A 213 2.84 8.66 18.67
N VAL A 214 2.67 7.35 18.76
CA VAL A 214 1.64 6.59 18.04
C VAL A 214 0.55 6.12 18.99
N ASP A 215 -0.68 6.19 18.52
CA ASP A 215 -1.83 5.48 19.08
C ASP A 215 -2.67 4.85 17.95
N PHE A 216 -3.65 4.04 18.32
CA PHE A 216 -4.47 3.25 17.42
C PHE A 216 -5.95 3.46 17.74
N ALA A 217 -6.80 3.46 16.72
CA ALA A 217 -8.24 3.40 16.91
C ALA A 217 -8.91 2.57 15.81
N ILE A 218 -9.91 1.78 16.17
CA ILE A 218 -10.86 1.28 15.18
C ILE A 218 -11.80 2.44 14.87
N PHE A 219 -11.91 2.80 13.61
CA PHE A 219 -12.71 3.93 13.16
C PHE A 219 -13.33 3.61 11.79
N ASP A 220 -14.64 3.50 11.76
CA ASP A 220 -15.41 3.39 10.52
C ASP A 220 -15.58 4.77 9.89
N ALA A 221 -14.81 5.01 8.83
CA ALA A 221 -14.85 6.21 8.01
C ALA A 221 -16.23 6.54 7.44
N THR A 222 -17.21 5.63 7.51
CA THR A 222 -18.57 5.83 7.00
C THR A 222 -19.56 6.32 8.05
N THR A 223 -19.32 6.04 9.33
CA THR A 223 -20.30 6.25 10.41
C THR A 223 -19.75 6.95 11.65
N ASP A 224 -18.49 6.72 12.01
CA ASP A 224 -17.95 7.17 13.30
C ASP A 224 -17.71 8.68 13.35
N THR A 225 -17.92 9.25 14.55
CA THR A 225 -17.84 10.69 14.86
C THR A 225 -16.86 11.03 15.96
N GLU A 226 -16.28 10.03 16.63
CA GLU A 226 -15.31 10.19 17.72
C GLU A 226 -14.18 9.16 17.58
N LEU A 227 -12.99 9.49 18.06
CA LEU A 227 -11.85 8.57 18.08
C LEU A 227 -11.68 7.98 19.48
N ARG A 228 -11.72 6.65 19.59
CA ARG A 228 -11.45 5.93 20.84
C ARG A 228 -10.05 5.34 20.78
N LEU A 229 -9.12 6.00 21.45
CA LEU A 229 -7.71 5.66 21.39
C LEU A 229 -7.38 4.48 22.30
N TYR A 230 -6.70 3.47 21.75
CA TYR A 230 -6.43 2.21 22.44
C TYR A 230 -5.36 2.33 23.52
N SER A 231 -4.21 2.91 23.20
CA SER A 231 -3.02 2.92 24.06
C SER A 231 -3.18 3.93 25.20
N SER A 232 -3.72 5.11 24.89
CA SER A 232 -3.97 6.16 25.89
C SER A 232 -5.30 6.02 26.64
N GLY A 233 -6.27 5.28 26.10
CA GLY A 233 -7.64 5.20 26.63
C GLY A 233 -8.45 6.49 26.45
N GLN A 234 -7.91 7.49 25.75
CA GLN A 234 -8.58 8.76 25.52
C GLN A 234 -9.72 8.59 24.50
N VAL A 235 -10.81 9.33 24.70
CA VAL A 235 -11.86 9.50 23.68
C VAL A 235 -11.83 10.95 23.20
N ILE A 236 -11.64 11.15 21.91
CA ILE A 236 -11.63 12.47 21.27
C ILE A 236 -12.98 12.67 20.58
N ARG A 237 -13.71 13.69 21.02
CA ARG A 237 -15.04 14.04 20.54
C ARG A 237 -15.02 15.34 19.73
N PRO A 238 -16.13 15.66 19.05
CA PRO A 238 -16.28 16.95 18.38
C PRO A 238 -15.92 18.12 19.31
N ASN A 239 -15.09 19.03 18.81
CA ASN A 239 -14.54 20.20 19.51
C ASN A 239 -13.58 19.92 20.68
N ASP A 240 -13.05 18.71 20.85
CA ASP A 240 -12.06 18.44 21.90
C ASP A 240 -10.66 18.95 21.54
N LEU A 241 -10.31 19.00 20.25
CA LEU A 241 -8.96 19.36 19.82
C LEU A 241 -8.76 20.87 19.73
N ILE A 242 -7.69 21.36 20.37
CA ILE A 242 -7.25 22.76 20.27
C ILE A 242 -6.55 23.00 18.93
N ASN A 243 -5.57 22.17 18.58
CA ASN A 243 -4.87 22.30 17.30
C ASN A 243 -5.74 21.77 16.14
N PRO A 244 -5.53 22.26 14.91
CA PRO A 244 -6.09 21.67 13.69
C PRO A 244 -5.77 20.17 13.62
N LEU A 245 -6.67 19.39 13.06
CA LEU A 245 -6.40 17.97 12.79
C LEU A 245 -5.70 17.81 11.44
N CYS A 246 -4.66 16.98 11.38
CA CYS A 246 -4.08 16.54 10.12
C CYS A 246 -4.69 15.20 9.72
N LEU A 247 -5.25 15.11 8.52
CA LEU A 247 -5.78 13.89 7.93
C LEU A 247 -4.83 13.37 6.84
N ILE A 248 -4.49 12.08 6.88
CA ILE A 248 -3.83 11.39 5.78
C ILE A 248 -4.77 10.30 5.28
N ALA A 249 -5.08 10.27 3.98
CA ALA A 249 -5.97 9.29 3.35
C ALA A 249 -5.40 8.85 2.01
N ASN A 250 -4.59 7.78 2.02
CA ASN A 250 -3.96 7.22 0.84
C ASN A 250 -4.66 5.94 0.41
N TYR A 251 -5.03 5.79 -0.87
CA TYR A 251 -5.74 4.60 -1.37
C TYR A 251 -6.98 4.27 -0.53
N LEU A 252 -7.70 5.33 -0.16
CA LEU A 252 -8.90 5.23 0.66
C LEU A 252 -10.08 5.92 -0.01
N PHE A 253 -9.89 7.12 -0.57
CA PHE A 253 -11.02 7.83 -1.13
C PHE A 253 -11.58 7.11 -2.35
N ASP A 254 -10.79 6.31 -3.06
CA ASP A 254 -11.22 5.45 -4.17
C ASP A 254 -12.04 4.22 -3.73
N THR A 255 -12.04 3.92 -2.43
CA THR A 255 -12.71 2.81 -1.75
C THR A 255 -13.69 3.30 -0.67
N LEU A 256 -14.11 4.56 -0.73
CA LEU A 256 -15.30 5.05 -0.02
C LEU A 256 -16.44 5.28 -1.00
N TYR A 257 -17.67 5.25 -0.51
CA TYR A 257 -18.83 5.36 -1.40
C TYR A 257 -18.91 6.72 -2.11
N HIS A 258 -19.34 6.67 -3.37
CA HIS A 258 -19.54 7.83 -4.24
C HIS A 258 -21.00 7.92 -4.67
N ASP A 259 -21.49 9.14 -4.85
CA ASP A 259 -22.71 9.38 -5.63
C ASP A 259 -22.34 9.45 -7.12
N LEU A 260 -23.25 9.01 -7.96
CA LEU A 260 -23.11 9.01 -9.42
C LEU A 260 -24.08 10.04 -10.02
N PHE A 261 -23.57 10.93 -10.86
CA PHE A 261 -24.38 11.92 -11.55
C PHE A 261 -24.04 11.99 -13.03
N GLN A 262 -24.98 12.51 -13.82
CA GLN A 262 -24.77 12.91 -15.20
C GLN A 262 -25.28 14.33 -15.43
N VAL A 263 -24.54 15.10 -16.23
CA VAL A 263 -25.07 16.29 -16.88
C VAL A 263 -25.21 15.96 -18.36
N ASP A 264 -26.43 15.94 -18.88
CA ASP A 264 -26.72 15.57 -20.27
C ASP A 264 -27.69 16.58 -20.88
N ARG A 265 -27.22 17.34 -21.88
CA ARG A 265 -27.98 18.41 -22.54
C ARG A 265 -28.60 19.43 -21.57
N GLY A 266 -27.84 19.80 -20.53
CA GLY A 266 -28.28 20.73 -19.49
C GLY A 266 -29.30 20.14 -18.50
N ILE A 267 -29.44 18.82 -18.45
CA ILE A 267 -30.26 18.12 -17.45
C ILE A 267 -29.34 17.38 -16.49
N LEU A 268 -29.42 17.72 -15.20
CA LEU A 268 -28.76 16.99 -14.12
C LEU A 268 -29.55 15.73 -13.77
N LYS A 269 -28.86 14.59 -13.67
CA LYS A 269 -29.44 13.28 -13.33
C LYS A 269 -28.63 12.59 -12.25
N GLU A 270 -29.30 11.88 -11.34
CA GLU A 270 -28.69 10.91 -10.44
C GLU A 270 -28.60 9.55 -11.14
N GLY A 271 -27.49 8.86 -10.95
CA GLY A 271 -27.30 7.48 -11.38
C GLY A 271 -27.65 6.47 -10.29
N LEU A 272 -28.56 5.56 -10.63
CA LEU A 272 -28.94 4.38 -9.84
C LEU A 272 -28.31 3.13 -10.44
N VAL A 273 -28.00 2.14 -9.61
CA VAL A 273 -27.42 0.86 -10.04
C VAL A 273 -28.22 -0.31 -9.49
N SER A 274 -28.52 -1.29 -10.34
CA SER A 274 -28.88 -2.64 -9.90
C SER A 274 -27.63 -3.51 -9.91
N VAL A 275 -27.25 -3.98 -8.73
CA VAL A 275 -26.05 -4.81 -8.54
C VAL A 275 -26.41 -6.27 -8.78
N GLY A 276 -25.64 -6.94 -9.62
CA GLY A 276 -25.87 -8.36 -9.93
C GLY A 276 -24.60 -9.13 -10.22
N SER A 277 -24.75 -10.43 -10.36
CA SER A 277 -23.70 -11.37 -10.76
C SER A 277 -24.05 -12.05 -12.07
N LYS A 278 -23.03 -12.46 -12.83
CA LYS A 278 -23.17 -13.31 -14.03
C LYS A 278 -23.57 -14.77 -13.72
N ARG A 279 -23.70 -15.14 -12.44
CA ARG A 279 -24.24 -16.45 -12.02
C ARG A 279 -25.75 -16.40 -11.85
N ALA A 280 -26.41 -17.56 -11.90
CA ALA A 280 -27.85 -17.66 -11.63
C ALA A 280 -28.18 -17.40 -10.15
N GLU A 281 -27.30 -17.84 -9.25
CA GLU A 281 -27.47 -17.76 -7.80
C GLU A 281 -26.13 -17.41 -7.13
N GLU A 282 -26.21 -16.64 -6.04
CA GLU A 282 -25.10 -16.33 -5.14
C GLU A 282 -25.55 -16.65 -3.70
N PRO A 283 -25.23 -17.84 -3.16
CA PRO A 283 -25.72 -18.27 -1.85
C PRO A 283 -25.26 -17.37 -0.69
N ASP A 284 -24.05 -16.83 -0.78
CA ASP A 284 -23.55 -15.78 0.10
C ASP A 284 -23.49 -14.46 -0.71
N PRO A 285 -24.45 -13.54 -0.53
CA PRO A 285 -24.47 -12.29 -1.27
C PRO A 285 -23.33 -11.34 -0.86
N LEU A 286 -22.55 -11.66 0.18
CA LEU A 286 -21.37 -10.91 0.63
C LEU A 286 -20.06 -11.64 0.31
N ASP A 287 -20.08 -12.73 -0.47
CA ASP A 287 -18.87 -13.40 -0.95
C ASP A 287 -18.04 -12.44 -1.83
N PRO A 288 -16.81 -12.07 -1.42
CA PRO A 288 -15.97 -11.15 -2.19
C PRO A 288 -15.65 -11.63 -3.61
N GLU A 289 -15.69 -12.94 -3.87
CA GLU A 289 -15.46 -13.47 -5.22
C GLU A 289 -16.51 -13.02 -6.23
N ILE A 290 -17.68 -12.55 -5.77
CA ILE A 290 -18.71 -11.92 -6.61
C ILE A 290 -18.15 -10.74 -7.40
N ILE A 291 -17.19 -9.99 -6.83
CA ILE A 291 -16.60 -8.79 -7.45
C ILE A 291 -15.97 -9.12 -8.83
N LYS A 292 -15.42 -10.32 -9.00
CA LYS A 292 -14.81 -10.78 -10.27
C LYS A 292 -15.83 -11.06 -11.38
N ARG A 293 -17.11 -11.14 -11.04
CA ARG A 293 -18.21 -11.58 -11.91
C ARG A 293 -19.43 -10.67 -11.86
N LEU A 294 -19.22 -9.39 -11.52
CA LEU A 294 -20.26 -8.38 -11.49
C LEU A 294 -20.99 -8.23 -12.84
N ASN A 295 -22.29 -7.98 -12.75
CA ASN A 295 -23.20 -7.65 -13.84
C ASN A 295 -24.13 -6.51 -13.36
N ASN A 296 -23.59 -5.30 -13.41
CA ASN A 296 -24.27 -4.08 -12.96
C ASN A 296 -25.07 -3.47 -14.11
N ILE A 297 -26.28 -2.99 -13.81
CA ILE A 297 -27.13 -2.27 -14.75
C ILE A 297 -27.39 -0.89 -14.16
N PHE A 298 -27.24 0.16 -14.98
CA PHE A 298 -27.41 1.55 -14.55
C PHE A 298 -28.68 2.18 -15.12
N LYS A 299 -29.25 3.10 -14.35
CA LYS A 299 -30.40 3.95 -14.74
C LYS A 299 -30.13 5.37 -14.26
N TYR A 300 -30.64 6.36 -14.98
CA TYR A 300 -30.42 7.77 -14.64
C TYR A 300 -31.75 8.52 -14.54
N ASP A 301 -32.02 9.13 -13.39
CA ASP A 301 -33.25 9.86 -13.09
C ASP A 301 -32.94 11.35 -12.89
N GLN A 302 -33.79 12.23 -13.43
CA GLN A 302 -33.60 13.67 -13.34
C GLN A 302 -33.67 14.16 -11.88
N ILE A 303 -32.78 15.07 -11.52
CA ILE A 303 -32.73 15.74 -10.22
C ILE A 303 -32.52 17.25 -10.39
N ASP A 304 -32.50 17.99 -9.28
CA ASP A 304 -32.13 19.40 -9.23
C ASP A 304 -30.82 19.62 -8.46
N GLU A 305 -30.32 20.86 -8.50
CA GLU A 305 -29.07 21.27 -7.85
C GLU A 305 -29.13 21.26 -6.31
N ALA A 306 -30.31 21.11 -5.72
CA ALA A 306 -30.54 21.07 -4.27
C ALA A 306 -30.68 19.62 -3.74
N TYR A 307 -30.22 18.63 -4.51
CA TYR A 307 -30.28 17.19 -4.20
C TYR A 307 -29.90 16.82 -2.75
N TYR A 308 -28.85 17.42 -2.17
CA TYR A 308 -28.41 17.12 -0.81
C TYR A 308 -29.17 17.88 0.29
N GLY A 309 -30.18 18.66 -0.08
CA GLY A 309 -31.00 19.47 0.83
C GLY A 309 -30.25 20.66 1.43
N GLU A 310 -30.96 21.44 2.25
CA GLU A 310 -30.43 22.67 2.87
C GLU A 310 -29.34 22.41 3.91
N THR A 311 -29.28 21.20 4.48
CA THR A 311 -28.31 20.83 5.52
C THR A 311 -26.90 20.57 4.98
N ARG A 312 -26.73 20.38 3.66
CA ARG A 312 -25.42 20.13 3.03
C ARG A 312 -25.16 21.06 1.83
N PRO A 313 -25.16 22.39 2.05
CA PRO A 313 -25.08 23.36 0.95
C PRO A 313 -23.77 23.24 0.17
N HIS A 314 -22.67 22.89 0.83
CA HIS A 314 -21.36 22.70 0.18
C HIS A 314 -21.31 21.48 -0.75
N CYS A 315 -22.15 20.47 -0.53
CA CYS A 315 -22.30 19.34 -1.46
C CYS A 315 -23.15 19.76 -2.67
N ASN A 316 -24.24 20.50 -2.47
CA ASN A 316 -25.03 21.08 -3.57
C ASN A 316 -24.19 21.99 -4.47
N ASN A 317 -23.26 22.75 -3.88
CA ASN A 317 -22.34 23.61 -4.62
C ASN A 317 -21.45 22.85 -5.61
N ILE A 318 -21.14 21.57 -5.35
CA ILE A 318 -20.42 20.72 -6.31
C ILE A 318 -21.31 20.47 -7.54
N LEU A 319 -22.57 20.12 -7.33
CA LEU A 319 -23.52 19.86 -8.42
C LEU A 319 -23.74 21.11 -9.26
N LYS A 320 -23.94 22.27 -8.61
CA LYS A 320 -24.06 23.58 -9.27
C LYS A 320 -22.87 23.88 -10.16
N TRP A 321 -21.67 23.66 -9.64
CA TRP A 321 -20.43 23.90 -10.40
C TRP A 321 -20.39 23.08 -11.68
N TYR A 322 -20.68 21.78 -11.60
CA TYR A 322 -20.66 20.92 -12.78
C TYR A 322 -21.83 21.17 -13.74
N HIS A 323 -23.01 21.49 -13.21
CA HIS A 323 -24.18 21.81 -14.02
C HIS A 323 -23.97 23.09 -14.84
N GLU A 324 -23.30 24.09 -14.27
CA GLU A 324 -22.92 25.32 -14.98
C GLU A 324 -21.75 25.09 -15.96
N TYR A 325 -20.75 24.29 -15.58
CA TYR A 325 -19.56 24.04 -16.39
C TYR A 325 -19.87 23.23 -17.67
N PHE A 326 -20.72 22.21 -17.57
CA PHE A 326 -21.11 21.39 -18.71
C PHE A 326 -22.37 21.95 -19.36
N ASP A 327 -22.17 22.93 -20.26
CA ASP A 327 -23.25 23.59 -20.97
C ASP A 327 -24.14 22.63 -21.80
N PRO A 328 -25.36 23.03 -22.19
CA PRO A 328 -26.28 22.18 -22.96
C PRO A 328 -25.78 21.77 -24.36
N ALA A 329 -24.80 22.47 -24.92
CA ALA A 329 -24.19 22.16 -26.22
C ALA A 329 -22.98 21.22 -26.08
N SER A 330 -22.50 20.96 -24.87
CA SER A 330 -21.42 20.04 -24.58
C SER A 330 -21.84 18.58 -24.77
N THR A 331 -20.86 17.69 -24.84
CA THR A 331 -21.07 16.23 -24.88
C THR A 331 -21.61 15.65 -23.56
N GLY A 332 -21.97 16.50 -22.59
CA GLY A 332 -22.31 16.11 -21.23
C GLY A 332 -21.12 15.55 -20.46
N ALA A 333 -21.40 15.03 -19.27
CA ALA A 333 -20.41 14.44 -18.37
C ALA A 333 -21.02 13.41 -17.43
N THR A 334 -20.23 12.41 -17.06
CA THR A 334 -20.49 11.50 -15.93
C THR A 334 -19.57 11.86 -14.78
N ILE A 335 -20.16 12.15 -13.62
CA ILE A 335 -19.44 12.70 -12.47
C ILE A 335 -19.65 11.78 -11.28
N LEU A 336 -18.55 11.38 -10.64
CA LEU A 336 -18.58 10.77 -9.32
C LEU A 336 -18.32 11.85 -8.27
N VAL A 337 -19.18 11.96 -7.27
CA VAL A 337 -18.96 12.81 -6.10
C VAL A 337 -18.52 11.91 -4.95
N PRO A 338 -17.32 12.10 -4.37
CA PRO A 338 -16.77 11.23 -3.31
C PRO A 338 -17.43 11.50 -1.96
N ILE A 339 -18.75 11.29 -1.87
CA ILE A 339 -19.58 11.72 -0.75
C ILE A 339 -19.18 11.03 0.56
N GLY A 340 -18.67 9.79 0.51
CA GLY A 340 -18.09 9.10 1.66
C GLY A 340 -16.87 9.82 2.21
N ALA A 341 -15.92 10.19 1.34
CA ALA A 341 -14.75 10.97 1.73
C ALA A 341 -15.12 12.34 2.31
N LEU A 342 -16.04 13.07 1.65
CA LEU A 342 -16.50 14.38 2.13
C LEU A 342 -17.14 14.30 3.51
N SER A 343 -17.94 13.25 3.74
CA SER A 343 -18.60 13.03 5.03
C SER A 343 -17.61 12.63 6.13
N ALA A 344 -16.58 11.83 5.80
CA ALA A 344 -15.49 11.51 6.72
C ALA A 344 -14.67 12.75 7.09
N ILE A 345 -14.30 13.57 6.10
CA ILE A 345 -13.60 14.85 6.30
C ILE A 345 -14.43 15.77 7.20
N GLU A 346 -15.74 15.85 6.98
CA GLU A 346 -16.64 16.67 7.79
C GLU A 346 -16.64 16.25 9.26
N ARG A 347 -16.78 14.94 9.55
CA ARG A 347 -16.77 14.41 10.92
C ARG A 347 -15.40 14.57 11.60
N LEU A 348 -14.31 14.31 10.87
CA LEU A 348 -12.95 14.45 11.43
C LEU A 348 -12.56 15.92 11.64
N ALA A 349 -12.95 16.83 10.74
CA ALA A 349 -12.77 18.26 10.93
C ALA A 349 -13.51 18.75 12.19
N ALA A 350 -14.69 18.20 12.48
CA ALA A 350 -15.47 18.57 13.66
C ALA A 350 -14.79 18.20 14.99
N LEU A 351 -13.79 17.32 15.01
CA LEU A 351 -12.98 17.04 16.21
C LEU A 351 -12.16 18.24 16.67
N SER A 352 -11.82 19.16 15.76
CA SER A 352 -11.00 20.35 16.04
C SER A 352 -11.80 21.65 16.00
N LYS A 353 -11.44 22.58 16.88
CA LYS A 353 -11.95 23.95 16.85
C LYS A 353 -11.26 24.83 15.80
N ASN A 354 -10.08 24.43 15.33
CA ASN A 354 -9.17 25.28 14.56
C ASN A 354 -8.92 24.78 13.13
N GLY A 355 -9.79 23.92 12.60
CA GLY A 355 -9.79 23.52 11.20
C GLY A 355 -9.10 22.19 10.93
N LEU A 356 -8.72 21.97 9.67
CA LEU A 356 -8.21 20.70 9.17
C LEU A 356 -7.19 20.92 8.05
N VAL A 357 -6.11 20.15 8.06
CA VAL A 357 -5.21 19.98 6.92
C VAL A 357 -5.29 18.53 6.48
N ALA A 358 -5.40 18.26 5.18
CA ALA A 358 -5.47 16.91 4.66
C ALA A 358 -4.45 16.68 3.55
N LEU A 359 -3.87 15.49 3.51
CA LEU A 359 -3.12 14.94 2.39
C LEU A 359 -3.80 13.65 1.93
N SER A 360 -4.04 13.53 0.64
CA SER A 360 -4.63 12.34 0.06
C SER A 360 -3.93 11.97 -1.24
N GLY A 361 -3.69 10.68 -1.42
CA GLY A 361 -3.06 10.08 -2.58
C GLY A 361 -3.90 8.93 -3.11
N ASP A 362 -4.54 9.13 -4.27
CA ASP A 362 -5.44 8.14 -4.88
C ASP A 362 -5.34 8.15 -6.41
N LYS A 363 -5.89 7.11 -7.04
CA LYS A 363 -6.23 7.18 -8.46
C LYS A 363 -7.40 8.15 -8.64
N GLY A 364 -7.20 9.22 -9.40
CA GLY A 364 -8.22 10.24 -9.52
C GLY A 364 -7.89 11.34 -10.51
N ASN A 365 -8.87 12.23 -10.71
CA ASN A 365 -8.79 13.37 -11.61
C ASN A 365 -9.14 14.66 -10.87
N ASN A 366 -8.40 15.72 -11.14
CA ASN A 366 -8.65 17.10 -10.69
C ASN A 366 -8.94 18.06 -11.84
N ASN A 367 -8.80 17.62 -13.10
CA ASN A 367 -9.23 18.38 -14.26
C ASN A 367 -10.69 18.01 -14.59
N PRO A 368 -11.63 18.98 -14.57
CA PRO A 368 -13.04 18.74 -14.87
C PRO A 368 -13.28 18.20 -16.30
N ASP A 369 -12.43 18.54 -17.28
CA ASP A 369 -12.59 18.07 -18.67
C ASP A 369 -12.40 16.55 -18.81
N HIS A 370 -11.74 15.88 -17.85
CA HIS A 370 -11.61 14.41 -17.84
C HIS A 370 -12.93 13.68 -17.58
N PHE A 371 -13.98 14.39 -17.16
CA PHE A 371 -15.30 13.81 -16.91
C PHE A 371 -16.25 13.94 -18.11
N ARG A 372 -15.80 14.52 -19.23
CA ARG A 372 -16.62 14.69 -20.45
C ARG A 372 -17.07 13.35 -21.02
N GLY A 373 -18.31 13.37 -21.51
CA GLY A 373 -18.98 12.23 -22.09
C GLY A 373 -19.94 11.58 -21.09
N VAL A 374 -21.07 11.13 -21.63
CA VAL A 374 -22.10 10.43 -20.86
C VAL A 374 -21.87 8.94 -21.02
N SER A 375 -21.47 8.28 -19.93
CA SER A 375 -21.27 6.83 -19.86
C SER A 375 -21.53 6.30 -18.46
N ASP A 376 -21.66 4.98 -18.33
CA ASP A 376 -21.61 4.34 -17.01
C ASP A 376 -20.21 4.48 -16.39
N PRO A 377 -20.11 4.55 -15.05
CA PRO A 377 -18.83 4.70 -14.39
C PRO A 377 -17.99 3.43 -14.55
N HIS A 378 -16.69 3.62 -14.77
CA HIS A 378 -15.74 2.51 -14.75
C HIS A 378 -15.47 2.06 -13.30
N ILE A 379 -15.66 0.77 -13.04
CA ILE A 379 -15.33 0.11 -11.77
C ILE A 379 -14.10 -0.76 -12.01
N ALA A 380 -12.97 -0.41 -11.37
CA ALA A 380 -11.74 -1.18 -11.47
C ALA A 380 -11.79 -2.36 -10.51
N VAL A 381 -11.64 -3.59 -11.01
CA VAL A 381 -11.68 -4.81 -10.19
C VAL A 381 -10.26 -5.31 -9.89
N HIS A 382 -9.97 -5.58 -8.61
CA HIS A 382 -8.66 -6.02 -8.09
C HIS A 382 -8.82 -6.86 -6.81
N GLY A 383 -9.43 -8.04 -6.85
CA GLY A 383 -9.78 -8.79 -5.62
C GLY A 383 -10.90 -8.11 -4.82
N SER A 384 -10.77 -6.81 -4.54
CA SER A 384 -11.82 -5.82 -4.25
C SER A 384 -12.19 -5.03 -5.52
N PHE A 385 -12.75 -3.83 -5.37
CA PHE A 385 -12.86 -2.85 -6.44
C PHE A 385 -12.50 -1.42 -5.97
N SER A 386 -12.27 -0.52 -6.91
CA SER A 386 -12.25 0.91 -6.66
C SER A 386 -12.78 1.73 -7.85
N VAL A 387 -13.02 3.02 -7.60
CA VAL A 387 -13.44 4.00 -8.62
C VAL A 387 -12.50 5.20 -8.63
N MET A 388 -12.47 5.96 -9.73
CA MET A 388 -11.61 7.15 -9.81
C MET A 388 -12.09 8.25 -8.87
N VAL A 389 -11.21 8.75 -7.99
CA VAL A 389 -11.51 9.87 -7.11
C VAL A 389 -11.64 11.16 -7.90
N ASN A 390 -12.74 11.87 -7.67
CA ASN A 390 -12.92 13.21 -8.20
C ASN A 390 -12.31 14.25 -7.24
N TYR A 391 -10.99 14.47 -7.38
CA TYR A 391 -10.27 15.47 -6.59
C TYR A 391 -10.73 16.89 -6.87
N HIS A 392 -11.26 17.17 -8.06
CA HIS A 392 -11.85 18.45 -8.40
C HIS A 392 -13.07 18.76 -7.51
N ALA A 393 -13.99 17.80 -7.35
CA ALA A 393 -15.15 17.94 -6.46
C ALA A 393 -14.74 18.19 -5.00
N ILE A 394 -13.67 17.55 -4.52
CA ILE A 394 -13.12 17.81 -3.18
C ILE A 394 -12.55 19.24 -3.11
N GLY A 395 -11.87 19.70 -4.16
CA GLY A 395 -11.40 21.10 -4.27
C GLY A 395 -12.54 22.12 -4.20
N VAL A 396 -13.62 21.90 -4.95
CA VAL A 396 -14.85 22.73 -4.89
C VAL A 396 -15.43 22.73 -3.47
N TYR A 397 -15.50 21.56 -2.83
CA TYR A 397 -15.99 21.44 -1.46
C TYR A 397 -15.19 22.30 -0.48
N PHE A 398 -13.86 22.16 -0.45
CA PHE A 398 -13.00 22.96 0.43
C PHE A 398 -13.08 24.45 0.12
N ALA A 399 -13.05 24.85 -1.16
CA ALA A 399 -13.13 26.25 -1.56
C ALA A 399 -14.47 26.88 -1.15
N SER A 400 -15.58 26.16 -1.31
CA SER A 400 -16.91 26.62 -0.90
C SER A 400 -17.04 26.78 0.62
N ARG A 401 -16.20 26.08 1.40
CA ARG A 401 -16.12 26.19 2.87
C ARG A 401 -15.13 27.23 3.38
N GLY A 402 -14.54 28.04 2.50
CA GLY A 402 -13.52 29.04 2.87
C GLY A 402 -12.07 28.51 2.87
N GLY A 403 -11.88 27.23 2.57
CA GLY A 403 -10.56 26.59 2.43
C GLY A 403 -9.97 26.70 1.02
N PHE A 404 -8.97 25.87 0.74
CA PHE A 404 -8.37 25.74 -0.59
C PHE A 404 -7.78 24.34 -0.80
N ALA A 405 -7.51 24.02 -2.06
CA ALA A 405 -6.80 22.80 -2.47
C ALA A 405 -5.50 23.14 -3.20
N LEU A 406 -4.52 22.26 -3.05
CA LEU A 406 -3.33 22.18 -3.89
C LEU A 406 -3.36 20.82 -4.59
N HIS A 407 -3.41 20.83 -5.91
CA HIS A 407 -3.44 19.62 -6.72
C HIS A 407 -2.12 19.48 -7.49
N SER A 408 -1.71 18.24 -7.75
CA SER A 408 -0.71 18.00 -8.80
C SER A 408 -1.32 18.34 -10.18
N PRO A 409 -0.64 19.15 -11.02
CA PRO A 409 -1.12 19.51 -12.35
C PRO A 409 -0.92 18.38 -13.38
N GLN A 410 -0.25 17.29 -13.02
CA GLN A 410 0.02 16.17 -13.94
C GLN A 410 -1.29 15.46 -14.33
N GLU A 411 -1.57 15.37 -15.63
CA GLU A 411 -2.82 14.78 -16.12
C GLU A 411 -2.80 13.26 -16.16
N GLU A 412 -1.76 12.67 -16.75
CA GLU A 412 -1.55 11.23 -16.76
C GLU A 412 -0.71 10.81 -15.53
N ALA A 413 -1.38 10.37 -14.48
CA ALA A 413 -0.73 9.91 -13.26
C ALA A 413 -1.35 8.60 -12.76
N SER A 414 -0.50 7.65 -12.32
CA SER A 414 -0.94 6.45 -11.62
C SER A 414 -1.40 6.76 -10.18
N LEU A 415 -0.94 7.88 -9.63
CA LEU A 415 -1.31 8.41 -8.33
C LEU A 415 -1.39 9.93 -8.41
N LYS A 416 -2.55 10.51 -8.08
CA LYS A 416 -2.66 11.96 -7.83
C LYS A 416 -2.60 12.20 -6.33
N VAL A 417 -1.75 13.13 -5.93
CA VAL A 417 -1.67 13.61 -4.55
C VAL A 417 -2.21 15.03 -4.49
N SER A 418 -3.08 15.29 -3.52
CA SER A 418 -3.64 16.62 -3.24
C SER A 418 -3.49 16.96 -1.77
N ALA A 419 -3.27 18.25 -1.49
CA ALA A 419 -3.35 18.81 -0.15
C ALA A 419 -4.58 19.71 -0.04
N PHE A 420 -5.25 19.68 1.11
CA PHE A 420 -6.42 20.51 1.39
C PHE A 420 -6.25 21.20 2.72
N VAL A 421 -6.65 22.47 2.79
CA VAL A 421 -6.61 23.24 4.04
C VAL A 421 -7.95 23.89 4.25
N LEU A 422 -8.54 23.63 5.43
CA LEU A 422 -9.68 24.34 5.98
C LEU A 422 -9.20 25.15 7.19
N PRO A 423 -8.98 26.47 7.04
CA PRO A 423 -8.50 27.33 8.13
C PRO A 423 -9.52 27.49 9.27
N ALA A 424 -9.06 27.85 10.48
CA ALA A 424 -9.89 28.03 11.66
C ALA A 424 -11.04 29.04 11.46
N ASN A 425 -10.78 30.11 10.71
CA ASN A 425 -11.76 31.18 10.46
C ASN A 425 -12.78 30.84 9.37
N ALA A 426 -12.56 29.77 8.60
CA ALA A 426 -13.43 29.38 7.49
C ALA A 426 -14.83 28.96 7.98
N ALA A 427 -14.92 28.40 9.20
CA ALA A 427 -16.18 28.11 9.87
C ALA A 427 -17.03 29.38 10.15
N ARG A 428 -16.39 30.55 10.32
CA ARG A 428 -17.10 31.83 10.59
C ARG A 428 -17.55 32.54 9.30
N GLU A 429 -16.86 32.32 8.17
CA GLU A 429 -17.26 32.90 6.88
C GLU A 429 -18.42 32.14 6.22
N SER A 430 -18.57 30.84 6.52
CA SER A 430 -19.66 29.97 6.04
C SER A 430 -21.06 30.48 6.42
N GLU A 431 -21.21 31.16 7.56
CA GLU A 431 -22.50 31.69 8.04
C GLU A 431 -22.91 33.02 7.38
N ALA A 432 -21.98 33.72 6.69
CA ALA A 432 -22.20 35.11 6.28
C ALA A 432 -22.61 35.32 4.80
N HIS A 433 -22.25 34.44 3.85
CA HIS A 433 -22.39 34.77 2.42
C HIS A 433 -22.90 33.62 1.52
N SER A 434 -24.21 33.65 1.23
CA SER A 434 -24.86 32.93 0.13
C SER A 434 -24.38 33.38 -1.27
N SER A 435 -23.57 34.43 -1.41
CA SER A 435 -23.08 34.95 -2.70
C SER A 435 -21.67 34.46 -3.11
N ALA A 436 -21.09 33.50 -2.37
CA ALA A 436 -19.71 33.05 -2.60
C ALA A 436 -19.52 32.13 -3.82
N MET A 437 -20.56 31.45 -4.29
CA MET A 437 -20.43 30.44 -5.35
C MET A 437 -20.18 31.00 -6.74
N THR A 438 -20.74 32.16 -7.09
CA THR A 438 -20.53 32.79 -8.40
C THR A 438 -19.05 33.10 -8.68
N GLY A 439 -18.26 33.32 -7.63
CA GLY A 439 -16.81 33.53 -7.74
C GLY A 439 -15.97 32.24 -7.86
N LEU A 440 -16.58 31.06 -7.69
CA LEU A 440 -15.89 29.76 -7.75
C LEU A 440 -16.08 29.02 -9.08
N TYR A 441 -16.93 29.52 -9.99
CA TYR A 441 -17.15 28.88 -11.28
C TYR A 441 -15.98 29.06 -12.26
N GLY A 442 -15.77 28.04 -13.09
CA GLY A 442 -14.65 27.98 -14.04
C GLY A 442 -13.31 28.26 -13.35
N ASP A 443 -12.49 29.13 -13.95
CA ASP A 443 -11.19 29.55 -13.41
C ASP A 443 -11.26 30.27 -12.04
N GLY A 444 -12.47 30.61 -11.57
CA GLY A 444 -12.69 31.23 -10.27
C GLY A 444 -12.24 30.34 -9.11
N LEU A 445 -12.39 29.01 -9.24
CA LEU A 445 -11.93 28.03 -8.27
C LEU A 445 -10.41 28.09 -8.08
N ASP A 446 -9.67 28.01 -9.19
CA ASP A 446 -8.21 28.01 -9.19
C ASP A 446 -7.65 29.33 -8.67
N LYS A 447 -8.20 30.47 -9.13
CA LYS A 447 -7.83 31.80 -8.64
C LYS A 447 -8.08 31.95 -7.15
N THR A 448 -9.18 31.40 -6.64
CA THR A 448 -9.50 31.45 -5.21
C THR A 448 -8.55 30.59 -4.40
N SER A 449 -8.28 29.37 -4.86
CA SER A 449 -7.33 28.46 -4.20
C SER A 449 -5.91 29.03 -4.19
N GLU A 450 -5.45 29.59 -5.31
CA GLU A 450 -4.15 30.26 -5.42
C GLU A 450 -4.07 31.48 -4.49
N LYS A 451 -5.11 32.32 -4.45
CA LYS A 451 -5.13 33.49 -3.57
C LYS A 451 -5.03 33.09 -2.10
N ARG A 452 -5.75 32.04 -1.67
CA ARG A 452 -5.75 31.56 -0.28
C ARG A 452 -4.46 30.83 0.06
N SER A 453 -3.89 30.05 -0.85
CA SER A 453 -2.64 29.32 -0.62
C SER A 453 -1.43 30.25 -0.41
N ARG A 454 -1.46 31.49 -0.94
CA ARG A 454 -0.44 32.52 -0.66
C ARG A 454 -0.30 32.89 0.82
N GLN A 455 -1.29 32.59 1.65
CA GLN A 455 -1.21 32.74 3.11
C GLN A 455 -0.42 31.59 3.78
N PHE A 456 -0.15 30.52 3.04
CA PHE A 456 0.63 29.35 3.43
C PHE A 456 1.82 29.16 2.47
N PRO A 457 2.75 30.11 2.40
CA PRO A 457 3.84 30.08 1.42
C PRO A 457 4.79 28.89 1.63
N HIS A 458 5.08 28.48 2.87
CA HIS A 458 5.95 27.33 3.10
C HIS A 458 5.27 26.04 2.67
N LEU A 459 4.00 25.84 3.05
CA LEU A 459 3.21 24.69 2.60
C LEU A 459 3.16 24.62 1.07
N THR A 460 2.87 25.74 0.41
CA THR A 460 2.71 25.80 -1.05
C THR A 460 4.04 25.49 -1.75
N THR A 461 5.16 26.05 -1.29
CA THR A 461 6.49 25.73 -1.83
C THR A 461 6.84 24.26 -1.60
N ALA A 462 6.63 23.74 -0.39
CA ALA A 462 6.91 22.34 -0.10
C ALA A 462 6.03 21.39 -0.92
N PHE A 463 4.75 21.71 -1.13
CA PHE A 463 3.89 20.93 -2.02
C PHE A 463 4.43 20.91 -3.45
N ASN A 464 4.87 22.06 -3.97
CA ASN A 464 5.46 22.13 -5.31
C ASN A 464 6.76 21.32 -5.42
N ASP A 465 7.64 21.38 -4.42
CA ASP A 465 8.93 20.67 -4.46
C ASP A 465 8.77 19.16 -4.25
N GLU A 466 7.90 18.78 -3.32
CA GLU A 466 7.80 17.40 -2.81
C GLU A 466 6.75 16.57 -3.56
N ILE A 467 5.74 17.20 -4.17
CA ILE A 467 4.62 16.53 -4.85
C ILE A 467 4.57 16.85 -6.35
N VAL A 468 4.81 18.09 -6.76
CA VAL A 468 4.64 18.50 -8.19
C VAL A 468 5.91 18.31 -9.01
N SER A 469 7.07 18.72 -8.49
CA SER A 469 8.31 18.78 -9.29
C SER A 469 8.93 17.42 -9.55
N PHE A 470 9.03 16.59 -8.51
CA PHE A 470 9.40 15.17 -8.61
C PHE A 470 8.73 14.42 -7.46
N GLY A 471 7.49 14.01 -7.71
CA GLY A 471 6.58 13.50 -6.70
C GLY A 471 6.54 11.97 -6.58
N PRO A 472 5.65 11.45 -5.71
CA PRO A 472 5.45 10.02 -5.55
C PRO A 472 5.11 9.26 -6.85
N ASN A 473 4.33 9.88 -7.74
CA ASN A 473 4.02 9.31 -9.05
C ASN A 473 5.26 9.17 -9.92
N ASP A 474 6.08 10.22 -10.03
CA ASP A 474 7.30 10.21 -10.86
C ASP A 474 8.33 9.21 -10.35
N PHE A 475 8.49 9.11 -9.02
CA PHE A 475 9.32 8.08 -8.42
C PHE A 475 8.85 6.66 -8.78
N PHE A 476 7.54 6.41 -8.72
CA PHE A 476 6.96 5.12 -9.10
C PHE A 476 7.17 4.81 -10.59
N VAL A 477 6.88 5.77 -11.47
CA VAL A 477 7.08 5.62 -12.92
C VAL A 477 8.55 5.35 -13.23
N MET A 478 9.47 6.13 -12.66
CA MET A 478 10.91 5.96 -12.86
C MET A 478 11.40 4.58 -12.42
N GLN A 479 10.96 4.12 -11.25
CA GLN A 479 11.30 2.80 -10.74
C GLN A 479 10.75 1.69 -11.65
N LYS A 480 9.50 1.82 -12.11
CA LYS A 480 8.85 0.89 -13.03
C LYS A 480 9.60 0.82 -14.36
N SER A 481 9.83 1.95 -15.02
CA SER A 481 10.57 2.01 -16.28
C SER A 481 12.01 1.47 -16.14
N THR A 482 12.68 1.73 -15.03
CA THR A 482 14.03 1.16 -14.80
C THR A 482 14.02 -0.36 -14.66
N LYS A 483 12.92 -0.96 -14.17
CA LYS A 483 12.80 -2.42 -14.02
C LYS A 483 12.28 -3.10 -15.29
N GLU A 484 11.30 -2.50 -15.96
CA GLU A 484 10.55 -3.12 -17.06
C GLU A 484 11.11 -2.75 -18.43
N ASP A 485 11.54 -1.50 -18.64
CA ASP A 485 11.98 -1.02 -19.96
C ASP A 485 13.48 -1.27 -20.17
N ALA A 486 14.27 -1.28 -19.10
CA ALA A 486 15.70 -1.59 -19.18
C ALA A 486 15.95 -3.10 -19.07
N LYS A 487 16.41 -3.74 -20.16
CA LYS A 487 16.77 -5.18 -20.18
C LYS A 487 17.69 -5.59 -19.02
N THR A 488 18.65 -4.73 -18.68
CA THR A 488 19.54 -4.92 -17.52
C THR A 488 20.01 -3.54 -17.05
N PRO A 489 19.35 -2.93 -16.04
CA PRO A 489 19.77 -1.63 -15.54
C PRO A 489 21.17 -1.75 -14.89
N SER A 490 21.95 -0.67 -15.00
CA SER A 490 23.29 -0.63 -14.40
C SER A 490 23.22 -0.52 -12.88
N LEU A 491 24.22 -1.06 -12.19
CA LEU A 491 24.37 -0.92 -10.74
C LEU A 491 24.37 0.55 -10.28
N LYS A 492 24.96 1.45 -11.07
CA LYS A 492 24.94 2.90 -10.77
C LYS A 492 23.53 3.47 -10.76
N ALA A 493 22.70 3.10 -11.74
CA ALA A 493 21.31 3.54 -11.82
C ALA A 493 20.48 2.97 -10.66
N VAL A 494 20.66 1.68 -10.35
CA VAL A 494 20.00 1.05 -9.20
C VAL A 494 20.41 1.70 -7.89
N LEU A 495 21.70 1.99 -7.68
CA LEU A 495 22.16 2.68 -6.47
C LEU A 495 21.65 4.12 -6.36
N ALA A 496 21.49 4.83 -7.48
CA ALA A 496 20.84 6.13 -7.50
C ALA A 496 19.37 6.02 -7.05
N LEU A 497 18.62 5.04 -7.55
CA LEU A 497 17.25 4.76 -7.11
C LEU A 497 17.18 4.34 -5.63
N MET A 498 18.12 3.53 -5.16
CA MET A 498 18.21 3.15 -3.75
C MET A 498 18.39 4.38 -2.86
N LYS A 499 19.33 5.26 -3.20
CA LYS A 499 19.55 6.52 -2.47
C LYS A 499 18.34 7.45 -2.53
N LEU A 500 17.71 7.57 -3.71
CA LEU A 500 16.51 8.39 -3.91
C LEU A 500 15.34 7.88 -3.07
N SER A 501 15.14 6.57 -3.00
CA SER A 501 14.13 5.95 -2.15
C SER A 501 14.42 6.12 -0.66
N GLY A 502 15.67 6.39 -0.26
CA GLY A 502 16.07 6.35 1.15
C GLY A 502 16.35 4.93 1.64
N TRP A 503 16.83 4.06 0.74
CA TRP A 503 17.11 2.64 0.95
C TRP A 503 15.86 1.83 1.33
N ASP A 504 14.83 1.91 0.50
CA ASP A 504 13.58 1.17 0.69
C ASP A 504 13.77 -0.35 0.47
N PRO A 505 13.24 -1.22 1.36
CA PRO A 505 13.31 -2.67 1.21
C PRO A 505 12.64 -3.21 -0.05
N ASP A 506 11.53 -2.65 -0.50
CA ASP A 506 10.85 -3.15 -1.70
C ASP A 506 11.60 -2.75 -2.96
N VAL A 507 12.24 -1.56 -2.96
CA VAL A 507 13.14 -1.14 -4.06
C VAL A 507 14.37 -2.03 -4.09
N PHE A 508 14.99 -2.31 -2.94
CA PHE A 508 16.09 -3.27 -2.83
C PHE A 508 15.68 -4.62 -3.41
N TYR A 509 14.56 -5.18 -2.94
CA TYR A 509 14.09 -6.50 -3.35
C TYR A 509 13.76 -6.55 -4.84
N LYS A 510 13.17 -5.48 -5.40
CA LYS A 510 12.86 -5.36 -6.84
C LYS A 510 14.12 -5.42 -7.72
N PHE A 511 15.24 -4.88 -7.25
CA PHE A 511 16.51 -4.82 -7.98
C PHE A 511 17.59 -5.75 -7.43
N ARG A 512 17.23 -6.72 -6.58
CA ARG A 512 18.17 -7.63 -5.90
C ARG A 512 19.11 -8.36 -6.86
N ASP A 513 18.61 -8.85 -7.99
CA ASP A 513 19.43 -9.58 -8.97
C ASP A 513 20.54 -8.69 -9.54
N VAL A 514 20.24 -7.41 -9.84
CA VAL A 514 21.24 -6.45 -10.32
C VAL A 514 22.29 -6.18 -9.26
N LEU A 515 21.88 -6.04 -7.99
CA LEU A 515 22.80 -5.86 -6.88
C LEU A 515 23.70 -7.09 -6.69
N LEU A 516 23.12 -8.29 -6.71
CA LEU A 516 23.84 -9.55 -6.52
C LEU A 516 24.81 -9.85 -7.67
N ASP A 517 24.39 -9.62 -8.91
CA ASP A 517 25.17 -9.99 -10.10
C ASP A 517 26.29 -8.98 -10.37
N GLN A 518 26.05 -7.68 -10.14
CA GLN A 518 26.98 -6.63 -10.55
C GLN A 518 27.89 -6.14 -9.42
N SER A 519 27.48 -6.21 -8.15
CA SER A 519 28.30 -5.70 -7.02
C SER A 519 29.64 -6.43 -6.84
N PRO A 520 29.73 -7.78 -6.96
CA PRO A 520 31.00 -8.50 -6.76
C PRO A 520 32.11 -8.09 -7.74
N ALA A 521 31.75 -7.76 -8.98
CA ALA A 521 32.68 -7.33 -10.02
C ALA A 521 32.83 -5.79 -10.12
N ALA A 522 32.11 -5.04 -9.30
CA ALA A 522 32.11 -3.58 -9.34
C ALA A 522 33.44 -2.95 -8.89
N ALA A 523 33.68 -1.71 -9.33
CA ALA A 523 34.80 -0.92 -8.85
C ALA A 523 34.74 -0.72 -7.32
N PRO A 524 35.89 -0.61 -6.61
CA PRO A 524 35.92 -0.54 -5.14
C PRO A 524 35.01 0.53 -4.53
N LYS A 525 34.95 1.71 -5.13
CA LYS A 525 34.06 2.81 -4.67
C LYS A 525 32.58 2.43 -4.72
N LEU A 526 32.18 1.68 -5.76
CA LEU A 526 30.78 1.28 -5.93
C LEU A 526 30.42 0.14 -4.97
N LYS A 527 31.36 -0.76 -4.67
CA LYS A 527 31.20 -1.75 -3.59
C LYS A 527 30.99 -1.07 -2.24
N GLN A 528 31.77 -0.03 -1.95
CA GLN A 528 31.61 0.74 -0.71
C GLN A 528 30.23 1.40 -0.61
N ASP A 529 29.73 1.97 -1.71
CA ASP A 529 28.37 2.53 -1.76
C ASP A 529 27.29 1.47 -1.44
N VAL A 530 27.47 0.23 -1.92
CA VAL A 530 26.57 -0.89 -1.59
C VAL A 530 26.68 -1.23 -0.11
N VAL A 531 27.89 -1.50 0.39
CA VAL A 531 28.13 -1.90 1.80
C VAL A 531 27.57 -0.87 2.78
N TYR A 532 27.75 0.42 2.49
CA TYR A 532 27.20 1.51 3.30
C TYR A 532 25.66 1.53 3.29
N GLY A 533 25.06 1.20 2.14
CA GLY A 533 23.62 1.24 1.90
C GLY A 533 22.80 0.20 2.63
N ILE A 534 23.30 -1.02 2.68
CA ILE A 534 22.54 -2.21 3.08
C ILE A 534 22.02 -2.17 4.53
N PRO A 535 22.76 -1.67 5.53
CA PRO A 535 22.20 -1.52 6.88
C PRO A 535 20.97 -0.60 6.93
N MET A 536 20.88 0.41 6.06
CA MET A 536 19.70 1.28 5.97
C MET A 536 18.48 0.55 5.40
N VAL A 537 18.68 -0.41 4.48
CA VAL A 537 17.60 -1.28 3.99
C VAL A 537 16.99 -2.05 5.15
N TRP A 538 17.82 -2.70 5.98
CA TRP A 538 17.34 -3.44 7.14
C TRP A 538 16.67 -2.53 8.18
N LYS A 539 17.23 -1.34 8.43
CA LYS A 539 16.62 -0.35 9.31
C LYS A 539 15.22 0.05 8.85
N ASN A 540 14.94 0.02 7.55
CA ASN A 540 13.65 0.30 6.93
C ASN A 540 12.78 -0.95 6.76
N TYR A 541 13.21 -2.14 7.18
CA TYR A 541 12.41 -3.34 7.01
C TYR A 541 11.14 -3.30 7.86
N TYR A 542 10.00 -3.57 7.21
CA TYR A 542 8.69 -3.72 7.82
C TYR A 542 8.13 -5.08 7.39
N ALA A 543 8.06 -6.02 8.34
CA ALA A 543 7.66 -7.40 8.09
C ALA A 543 6.17 -7.48 7.73
N LEU A 544 5.87 -7.66 6.45
CA LEU A 544 4.50 -7.73 5.93
C LEU A 544 4.28 -9.00 5.11
N ASP A 545 5.15 -9.22 4.13
CA ASP A 545 5.09 -10.38 3.23
C ASP A 545 5.96 -11.51 3.77
N LYS A 546 5.32 -12.60 4.16
CA LYS A 546 5.96 -13.81 4.75
C LYS A 546 6.76 -14.62 3.74
N GLU A 547 6.73 -14.28 2.45
CA GLU A 547 7.53 -14.92 1.41
C GLU A 547 8.75 -14.07 1.01
N LYS A 548 8.81 -12.79 1.44
CA LYS A 548 9.93 -11.88 1.14
C LYS A 548 10.97 -11.88 2.25
N ASP A 549 11.95 -12.77 2.13
CA ASP A 549 13.11 -12.83 3.03
C ASP A 549 14.18 -11.78 2.67
N VAL A 550 13.98 -10.55 3.14
CA VAL A 550 14.93 -9.45 2.91
C VAL A 550 16.28 -9.71 3.58
N ALA A 551 16.29 -10.33 4.77
CA ALA A 551 17.52 -10.65 5.49
C ALA A 551 18.39 -11.64 4.70
N PHE A 552 17.78 -12.68 4.14
CA PHE A 552 18.48 -13.65 3.30
C PHE A 552 19.10 -13.02 2.06
N GLU A 553 18.38 -12.15 1.36
CA GLU A 553 18.90 -11.46 0.18
C GLU A 553 20.04 -10.49 0.53
N ILE A 554 19.96 -9.81 1.68
CA ILE A 554 21.08 -9.04 2.22
C ILE A 554 22.29 -9.95 2.51
N GLY A 555 22.07 -11.12 3.12
CA GLY A 555 23.13 -12.09 3.40
C GLY A 555 23.84 -12.56 2.13
N ARG A 556 23.07 -12.86 1.07
CA ARG A 556 23.62 -13.23 -0.26
C ARG A 556 24.50 -12.12 -0.84
N LEU A 557 24.09 -10.87 -0.68
CA LEU A 557 24.86 -9.73 -1.19
C LEU A 557 26.18 -9.56 -0.44
N TYR A 558 26.16 -9.62 0.91
CA TYR A 558 27.40 -9.57 1.69
C TYR A 558 28.33 -10.75 1.38
N TYR A 559 27.79 -11.96 1.18
CA TYR A 559 28.59 -13.10 0.75
C TYR A 559 29.31 -12.83 -0.58
N GLY A 560 28.60 -12.29 -1.58
CA GLY A 560 29.17 -11.90 -2.88
C GLY A 560 30.21 -10.78 -2.78
N LEU A 561 30.16 -9.97 -1.72
CA LEU A 561 31.14 -8.93 -1.41
C LEU A 561 32.31 -9.42 -0.56
N HIS A 562 32.35 -10.72 -0.20
CA HIS A 562 33.33 -11.34 0.71
C HIS A 562 33.26 -10.85 2.17
N GLU A 563 32.14 -10.23 2.56
CA GLU A 563 31.86 -9.77 3.93
C GLU A 563 31.16 -10.89 4.72
N TYR A 564 31.88 -11.99 4.98
CA TYR A 564 31.29 -13.24 5.47
C TYR A 564 30.65 -13.14 6.86
N ASP A 565 31.17 -12.28 7.74
CA ASP A 565 30.59 -12.09 9.08
C ASP A 565 29.24 -11.38 9.01
N SER A 566 29.13 -10.34 8.18
CA SER A 566 27.87 -9.68 7.88
C SER A 566 26.89 -10.63 7.22
N ALA A 567 27.36 -11.46 6.26
CA ALA A 567 26.50 -12.47 5.63
C ALA A 567 25.92 -13.46 6.66
N LEU A 568 26.75 -14.00 7.56
CA LEU A 568 26.32 -14.90 8.63
C LEU A 568 25.33 -14.24 9.59
N ALA A 569 25.54 -12.97 9.95
CA ALA A 569 24.62 -12.20 10.79
C ALA A 569 23.22 -12.11 10.16
N TYR A 570 23.14 -11.75 8.88
CA TYR A 570 21.87 -11.63 8.18
C TYR A 570 21.21 -12.98 7.85
N TYR A 571 21.98 -14.04 7.60
CA TYR A 571 21.41 -15.39 7.50
C TYR A 571 20.85 -15.88 8.84
N THR A 572 21.48 -15.49 9.95
CA THR A 572 20.95 -15.78 11.28
C THR A 572 19.64 -15.03 11.52
N LEU A 573 19.55 -13.76 11.13
CA LEU A 573 18.30 -12.98 11.18
C LEU A 573 17.21 -13.61 10.29
N SER A 574 17.53 -14.01 9.06
CA SER A 574 16.62 -14.75 8.18
C SER A 574 16.07 -16.00 8.88
N ALA A 575 16.93 -16.81 9.49
CA ALA A 575 16.50 -18.02 10.20
C ALA A 575 15.65 -17.72 11.45
N GLN A 576 15.82 -16.56 12.08
CA GLN A 576 15.01 -16.11 13.22
C GLN A 576 13.63 -15.62 12.80
N GLU A 577 13.56 -14.82 11.73
CA GLU A 577 12.32 -14.20 11.24
C GLU A 577 11.46 -15.17 10.43
N MET A 578 12.08 -15.95 9.54
CA MET A 578 11.39 -16.82 8.58
C MET A 578 11.38 -18.30 9.00
N GLY A 579 12.10 -18.62 10.08
CA GLY A 579 12.38 -19.99 10.48
C GLY A 579 13.56 -20.60 9.70
N LYS A 580 14.05 -21.74 10.20
CA LYS A 580 15.19 -22.43 9.59
C LYS A 580 14.85 -22.95 8.20
N HIS A 581 15.73 -22.67 7.23
CA HIS A 581 15.57 -23.10 5.86
C HIS A 581 16.87 -23.70 5.30
N HIS A 582 16.75 -24.79 4.55
CA HIS A 582 17.89 -25.54 4.02
C HIS A 582 18.83 -24.69 3.17
N VAL A 583 18.30 -23.74 2.39
CA VAL A 583 19.11 -22.82 1.57
C VAL A 583 19.87 -21.82 2.45
N THR A 584 19.26 -21.31 3.52
CA THR A 584 19.92 -20.40 4.47
C THR A 584 21.07 -21.11 5.18
N SER A 585 20.82 -22.30 5.75
CA SER A 585 21.87 -23.13 6.38
C SER A 585 22.99 -23.48 5.38
N HIS A 586 22.66 -23.78 4.12
CA HIS A 586 23.67 -24.03 3.09
C HIS A 586 24.57 -22.81 2.86
N ASN A 587 24.00 -21.61 2.73
CA ASN A 587 24.79 -20.39 2.52
C ASN A 587 25.62 -20.01 3.75
N MET A 588 25.14 -20.27 4.97
CA MET A 588 25.95 -20.15 6.19
C MET A 588 27.16 -21.10 6.16
N GLY A 589 26.96 -22.34 5.69
CA GLY A 589 28.04 -23.31 5.49
C GLY A 589 29.09 -22.81 4.51
N LEU A 590 28.68 -22.17 3.41
CA LEU A 590 29.60 -21.54 2.46
C LEU A 590 30.40 -20.39 3.10
N CYS A 591 29.79 -19.58 3.95
CA CYS A 591 30.50 -18.53 4.69
C CYS A 591 31.58 -19.11 5.61
N HIS A 592 31.22 -20.09 6.45
CA HIS A 592 32.17 -20.75 7.35
C HIS A 592 33.30 -21.45 6.59
N TYR A 593 33.00 -22.09 5.47
CA TYR A 593 34.01 -22.71 4.61
C TYR A 593 35.00 -21.67 4.07
N SER A 594 34.50 -20.53 3.56
CA SER A 594 35.33 -19.41 3.09
C SER A 594 36.23 -18.84 4.19
N LYS A 595 35.75 -18.82 5.45
CA LYS A 595 36.50 -18.44 6.65
C LYS A 595 37.41 -19.55 7.21
N LYS A 596 37.51 -20.73 6.55
CA LYS A 596 38.29 -21.90 7.00
C LYS A 596 37.82 -22.52 8.33
N GLN A 597 36.57 -22.30 8.70
CA GLN A 597 35.93 -22.88 9.88
C GLN A 597 35.21 -24.17 9.47
N LEU A 598 35.97 -25.22 9.19
CA LEU A 598 35.48 -26.44 8.53
C LEU A 598 34.45 -27.19 9.38
N GLU A 599 34.61 -27.25 10.69
CA GLU A 599 33.67 -27.91 11.59
C GLU A 599 32.29 -27.23 11.57
N LEU A 600 32.27 -25.89 11.67
CA LEU A 600 31.03 -25.10 11.58
C LEU A 600 30.40 -25.23 10.19
N ALA A 601 31.21 -25.23 9.13
CA ALA A 601 30.72 -25.44 7.78
C ALA A 601 30.04 -26.82 7.63
N ALA A 602 30.64 -27.89 8.18
CA ALA A 602 30.06 -29.23 8.17
C ALA A 602 28.73 -29.25 8.93
N THR A 603 28.63 -28.62 10.10
CA THR A 603 27.37 -28.52 10.87
C THR A 603 26.27 -27.85 10.05
N CYS A 604 26.58 -26.73 9.38
CA CYS A 604 25.60 -26.03 8.55
C CYS A 604 25.16 -26.85 7.32
N PHE A 605 26.08 -27.55 6.65
CA PHE A 605 25.72 -28.41 5.51
C PHE A 605 24.93 -29.65 5.94
N GLU A 606 25.22 -30.22 7.11
CA GLU A 606 24.43 -31.30 7.71
C GLU A 606 23.00 -30.83 8.04
N GLU A 607 22.86 -29.64 8.64
CA GLU A 607 21.55 -29.04 8.90
C GLU A 607 20.78 -28.81 7.60
N ALA A 608 21.42 -28.24 6.58
CA ALA A 608 20.81 -28.03 5.26
C ALA A 608 20.33 -29.36 4.63
N TYR A 609 21.15 -30.40 4.68
CA TYR A 609 20.81 -31.72 4.16
C TYR A 609 19.69 -32.41 4.97
N THR A 610 19.68 -32.19 6.29
CA THR A 610 18.64 -32.73 7.17
C THR A 610 17.29 -32.06 6.91
N LEU A 611 17.28 -30.73 6.75
CA LEU A 611 16.08 -29.96 6.42
C LEU A 611 15.52 -30.32 5.03
N ASN A 612 16.39 -30.63 4.06
CA ASN A 612 15.97 -31.10 2.75
C ASN A 612 16.96 -32.12 2.16
N ARG A 613 16.64 -33.41 2.27
CA ARG A 613 17.49 -34.52 1.77
C ARG A 613 17.62 -34.56 0.24
N SER A 614 16.73 -33.89 -0.50
CA SER A 614 16.82 -33.79 -1.95
C SER A 614 17.81 -32.72 -2.41
N TYR A 615 18.27 -31.84 -1.51
CA TYR A 615 19.15 -30.72 -1.83
C TYR A 615 20.62 -31.18 -1.99
N GLN A 616 20.92 -31.75 -3.17
CA GLN A 616 22.22 -32.39 -3.47
C GLN A 616 23.43 -31.47 -3.23
N LYS A 617 23.29 -30.15 -3.42
CA LYS A 617 24.37 -29.18 -3.16
C LYS A 617 24.89 -29.29 -1.73
N ALA A 618 24.01 -29.44 -0.73
CA ALA A 618 24.44 -29.59 0.66
C ALA A 618 25.19 -30.91 0.89
N ALA A 619 24.73 -32.02 0.32
CA ALA A 619 25.40 -33.31 0.42
C ALA A 619 26.81 -33.27 -0.19
N THR A 620 26.97 -32.68 -1.37
CA THR A 620 28.26 -32.53 -2.04
C THR A 620 29.24 -31.70 -1.20
N TRP A 621 28.78 -30.57 -0.66
CA TRP A 621 29.61 -29.71 0.18
C TRP A 621 29.96 -30.37 1.52
N LEU A 622 29.02 -31.06 2.15
CA LEU A 622 29.26 -31.83 3.37
C LEU A 622 30.32 -32.91 3.16
N GLN A 623 30.23 -33.67 2.07
CA GLN A 623 31.23 -34.69 1.72
C GLN A 623 32.62 -34.06 1.52
N ARG A 624 32.68 -32.93 0.82
CA ARG A 624 33.92 -32.18 0.61
C ARG A 624 34.55 -31.74 1.94
N VAL A 625 33.78 -31.10 2.81
CA VAL A 625 34.28 -30.60 4.10
C VAL A 625 34.71 -31.75 5.01
N ARG A 626 33.95 -32.85 5.07
CA ARG A 626 34.34 -34.06 5.83
C ARG A 626 35.66 -34.64 5.36
N LYS A 627 35.88 -34.69 4.04
CA LYS A 627 37.15 -35.13 3.46
C LYS A 627 38.30 -34.21 3.88
N GLU A 628 38.11 -32.89 3.85
CA GLU A 628 39.12 -31.91 4.27
C GLU A 628 39.42 -31.99 5.78
N LEU A 629 38.42 -32.34 6.60
CA LEU A 629 38.58 -32.60 8.04
C LEU A 629 39.25 -33.95 8.37
N GLY A 630 39.52 -34.80 7.37
CA GLY A 630 40.04 -36.15 7.60
C GLY A 630 39.00 -37.12 8.19
N ILE A 631 37.72 -36.77 8.15
CA ILE A 631 36.61 -37.63 8.57
C ILE A 631 36.33 -38.58 7.40
N VAL A 632 37.03 -39.71 7.36
CA VAL A 632 36.78 -40.79 6.41
C VAL A 632 35.43 -41.43 6.75
N THR A 633 34.42 -41.22 5.92
CA THR A 633 33.23 -42.07 5.90
C THR A 633 33.59 -43.34 5.13
N ASP A 634 33.87 -44.44 5.83
CA ASP A 634 33.90 -45.76 5.22
C ASP A 634 32.56 -46.00 4.52
N GLY A 635 32.62 -46.23 3.22
CA GLY A 635 31.45 -46.37 2.36
C GLY A 635 30.63 -47.58 2.75
N VAL A 636 29.37 -47.36 3.13
CA VAL A 636 28.36 -48.42 3.03
C VAL A 636 27.83 -48.37 1.61
N ALA A 637 28.27 -49.35 0.81
CA ALA A 637 27.75 -49.66 -0.49
C ALA A 637 26.23 -49.89 -0.42
N LEU A 638 25.47 -49.08 -1.16
CA LEU A 638 24.12 -49.43 -1.59
C LEU A 638 24.25 -50.48 -2.69
N SER A 639 24.15 -51.76 -2.32
CA SER A 639 23.93 -52.85 -3.26
C SER A 639 23.04 -53.93 -2.66
N GLY A 640 21.94 -54.23 -3.36
CA GLY A 640 21.36 -55.58 -3.37
C GLY A 640 20.10 -55.78 -2.54
N GLN A 641 18.95 -55.71 -3.21
CA GLN A 641 17.79 -56.55 -2.89
C GLN A 641 18.23 -58.02 -2.85
N THR A 642 17.89 -58.77 -1.80
CA THR A 642 17.23 -60.09 -1.88
C THR A 642 16.89 -60.67 -0.50
N THR A 643 15.60 -60.98 -0.34
CA THR A 643 14.97 -62.09 0.39
C THR A 643 15.27 -62.36 1.87
N ALA A 644 14.19 -62.29 2.64
CA ALA A 644 14.03 -62.80 3.99
C ALA A 644 14.19 -64.33 4.10
N SER A 645 14.88 -64.77 5.16
CA SER A 645 14.53 -65.95 5.97
C SER A 645 15.27 -65.85 7.31
N GLY A 646 14.59 -66.18 8.40
CA GLY A 646 14.97 -65.83 9.77
C GLY A 646 15.95 -66.78 10.46
N VAL A 647 16.28 -66.44 11.71
CA VAL A 647 16.18 -67.25 12.95
C VAL A 647 16.95 -66.53 14.07
N GLU A 648 16.41 -66.67 15.28
CA GLU A 648 16.77 -66.09 16.57
C GLU A 648 18.24 -66.27 17.02
N GLY A 649 18.72 -65.32 17.83
CA GLY A 649 19.98 -65.44 18.56
C GLY A 649 20.21 -64.27 19.52
N VAL A 650 19.82 -64.47 20.78
CA VAL A 650 20.08 -63.59 21.93
C VAL A 650 21.58 -63.61 22.26
N VAL A 651 22.26 -62.45 22.31
CA VAL A 651 23.48 -62.27 23.11
C VAL A 651 23.52 -60.85 23.70
N ASP A 652 23.74 -60.85 25.01
CA ASP A 652 23.80 -59.76 25.96
C ASP A 652 25.17 -59.07 25.92
N HIS A 653 25.24 -57.73 25.85
CA HIS A 653 26.47 -56.99 26.19
C HIS A 653 26.18 -55.57 26.70
N GLN A 654 26.79 -55.28 27.86
CA GLN A 654 26.72 -54.06 28.67
C GLN A 654 27.03 -52.75 27.91
N PRO A 655 26.42 -51.61 28.31
CA PRO A 655 26.73 -50.32 27.72
C PRO A 655 27.88 -49.61 28.44
N VAL A 656 28.91 -49.23 27.68
CA VAL A 656 29.92 -48.24 28.11
C VAL A 656 29.37 -46.85 27.80
N GLN A 657 29.08 -46.08 28.86
CA GLN A 657 28.75 -44.65 28.79
C GLN A 657 29.86 -43.86 28.09
N ARG A 658 29.53 -43.18 26.99
CA ARG A 658 30.25 -41.97 26.55
C ARG A 658 29.32 -40.77 26.68
N SER A 659 29.81 -39.80 27.43
CA SER A 659 29.16 -38.54 27.77
C SER A 659 28.72 -37.75 26.53
N ALA A 660 27.42 -37.56 26.35
CA ALA A 660 26.87 -36.52 25.50
C ALA A 660 27.04 -35.16 26.21
N GLY A 661 28.20 -34.53 25.98
CA GLY A 661 28.40 -33.13 26.32
C GLY A 661 27.72 -32.27 25.26
N SER A 662 26.61 -31.66 25.62
CA SER A 662 25.99 -30.55 24.88
C SER A 662 27.02 -29.43 24.70
N LEU A 663 27.54 -29.27 23.47
CA LEU A 663 28.22 -28.04 23.06
C LEU A 663 27.13 -27.00 22.84
N VAL A 664 26.79 -26.33 23.94
CA VAL A 664 25.97 -25.13 24.01
C VAL A 664 26.43 -24.18 22.90
N ALA A 665 25.46 -23.74 22.10
CA ALA A 665 25.62 -22.66 21.14
C ALA A 665 26.39 -21.51 21.79
N GLN A 666 27.62 -21.25 21.34
CA GLN A 666 28.22 -19.95 21.57
C GLN A 666 27.29 -18.94 20.94
N GLN A 667 26.56 -18.20 21.77
CA GLN A 667 26.01 -16.90 21.39
C GLN A 667 27.18 -16.10 20.85
N VAL A 668 27.32 -16.07 19.52
CA VAL A 668 28.05 -15.01 18.86
C VAL A 668 27.31 -13.74 19.27
N LEU A 669 27.93 -12.97 20.15
CA LEU A 669 27.47 -11.63 20.47
C LEU A 669 27.56 -10.84 19.15
N LEU A 670 26.44 -10.76 18.44
CA LEU A 670 26.32 -10.05 17.18
C LEU A 670 26.45 -8.55 17.49
N SER A 671 27.68 -8.04 17.45
CA SER A 671 27.91 -6.60 17.37
C SER A 671 27.49 -6.13 15.98
N MET A 672 26.21 -5.83 15.81
CA MET A 672 25.74 -5.04 14.69
C MET A 672 26.45 -3.68 14.74
N PRO A 673 26.99 -3.15 13.63
CA PRO A 673 27.76 -1.91 13.65
C PRO A 673 27.07 -0.66 14.22
N ASP A 674 25.76 -0.67 14.50
CA ASP A 674 25.01 0.55 14.89
C ASP A 674 24.09 0.37 16.12
N HIS A 675 24.34 -0.63 16.99
CA HIS A 675 23.57 -0.74 18.24
C HIS A 675 24.04 0.22 19.35
N GLU A 676 25.12 0.97 19.11
CA GLU A 676 25.62 2.02 20.00
C GLU A 676 25.35 3.42 19.42
N ASP A 677 24.11 3.91 19.51
CA ASP A 677 23.88 5.37 19.40
C ASP A 677 22.73 5.92 20.25
N GLU A 678 21.96 5.07 20.94
CA GLU A 678 20.92 5.54 21.88
C GLU A 678 21.41 5.61 23.34
N LYS A 679 22.36 4.78 23.76
CA LYS A 679 22.86 4.80 25.16
C LYS A 679 23.79 5.98 25.45
N THR A 680 24.50 6.48 24.45
CA THR A 680 25.53 7.52 24.61
C THR A 680 24.92 8.93 24.77
N ARG A 681 23.66 9.15 24.37
CA ARG A 681 22.94 10.42 24.62
C ARG A 681 22.30 10.52 26.01
N LEU A 682 22.11 9.40 26.71
CA LEU A 682 21.48 9.35 28.03
C LEU A 682 22.46 9.60 29.19
N ASN A 683 23.77 9.50 28.95
CA ASN A 683 24.79 9.61 30.00
C ASN A 683 25.50 10.97 30.07
N SER A 684 25.31 11.88 29.11
CA SER A 684 25.97 13.20 29.13
C SER A 684 25.22 14.27 29.95
N THR A 685 24.05 13.95 30.51
CA THR A 685 23.24 14.87 31.33
C THR A 685 23.30 14.61 32.84
N ALA A 686 24.16 13.69 33.32
CA ALA A 686 24.20 13.28 34.73
C ALA A 686 25.53 13.54 35.48
N LEU A 687 26.45 14.34 34.93
CA LEU A 687 27.69 14.74 35.61
C LEU A 687 27.90 16.25 35.50
N GLY A 688 27.15 17.00 36.31
CA GLY A 688 27.34 18.43 36.50
C GLY A 688 27.11 18.79 37.96
N VAL A 689 28.10 18.52 38.81
CA VAL A 689 28.17 19.05 40.19
C VAL A 689 29.54 19.70 40.39
N GLU A 690 29.46 21.02 40.58
CA GLU A 690 30.32 21.93 41.35
C GLU A 690 31.86 21.81 41.28
N VAL A 691 32.47 22.84 40.68
CA VAL A 691 33.64 23.50 41.29
C VAL A 691 33.44 25.01 41.21
N GLN A 692 33.08 25.61 42.33
CA GLN A 692 33.33 27.03 42.60
C GLN A 692 34.85 27.25 42.71
N ASN A 693 35.36 28.22 41.97
CA ASN A 693 36.41 29.12 42.47
C ASN A 693 36.42 30.38 41.58
N GLY A 694 36.21 31.52 42.23
CA GLY A 694 36.22 32.82 41.58
C GLY A 694 37.62 33.27 41.17
N ILE A 695 37.66 34.31 40.34
CA ILE A 695 38.51 35.50 40.49
C ILE A 695 37.96 36.57 39.53
N SER A 696 38.03 37.78 40.06
CA SER A 696 37.45 39.07 39.71
C SER A 696 38.13 39.86 38.57
N ASN A 697 37.41 40.93 38.14
CA ASN A 697 37.81 42.14 37.39
C ASN A 697 37.95 41.95 35.86
N VAL A 698 37.35 42.74 34.97
CA VAL A 698 36.91 44.16 34.93
C VAL A 698 35.62 44.26 34.13
#